data_AF-A0A101IK91-F1
#
_entry.id   AF-A0A101IK91-F1
#
_cell.length_a   1.000
_cell.length_b   1.000
_cell.length_c   1.000
_cell.angle_alpha   90.00
_cell.angle_beta   90.00
_cell.angle_gamma   90.00
#
_symmetry.space_group_name_H-M   'P 1'
#
loop_
_entity.id
_entity.type
_entity.pdbx_description
1 polymer ?
#
loop_
_entity_poly.entity_id
_entity_poly.type
_entity_poly.pdbx_seq_one_letter_code
_entity_poly.pdbx_strand_id
1 'polypeptide(L)'
;MSFLIDPPLLVLSGIFIYFGGRRLGWERHAKIVVSVAIVLIFIIFSSLLYADIFLCVFPPFSGMSGSEFMLHSDITGIAKDEVPTVVVLLLFVLYPVWLFAGYAAALLISKRRRISNEVYSLWDVKSRTEHGPSEYFVARDPDAKKCVRDAVAALGGIGRFVKAGDKVFIKVNICGGVPEVKGTFTSTEVVDEIVDLVRGAGGDPFIGDADMIWNKFWQVAADSGWFEWAKEKGVRLVNLSETKIVGFDFGEGTVIGTDMISKEVIDAKVLISVPTMKTHLLTGVTLGMKNMYGTLPEVDKAKYHKMKIEKVIYEVNMAFTPNLVIIDGSIGSEAIGPLSSRPLDFQTIVAANDVVCADSIASQLMGYDPQEVVHLRLAAERGLGDASQKFNFGELPYCHASGKDGNWDRPEAKVKDFYNWGIEQILKFPGWSTLFNVGADFFLYDMARLPVFRYLTPGLLKLINDVVYLHLRGQGDTEKDRIRRRNNFFVLLLLAEAALLGFYMDGYLTKSLFFDFNFLIAIVVAILAAVRMKTRNLLALILSSALVTSVLEMGLTSDGIVKYAGNDGPTLFVVSGWMLLLVAIFGISDLLRFWLIKLGIFKKLRGWKALPFAAAAAAFSLFFYLEGYFDHAGRWVLVIYVAMFLLSIFFSSRCSVDWNAALVVVSIALGGYMELVGLFAGIWSYPLTSGLPIFITIATAINAGAVLGTASLGGVDLSTSTATKSVEDEASKAPRTQPED
;
A
#
# COMPACT_ATOMS: atom_id res chain seq x y z
N MET A 1 2.72 -43.53 5.09
CA MET A 1 1.77 -42.68 4.33
C MET A 1 2.04 -41.19 4.52
N SER A 2 2.52 -40.71 5.66
CA SER A 2 2.23 -39.34 6.10
C SER A 2 3.02 -38.16 5.49
N PHE A 3 4.06 -38.39 4.69
CA PHE A 3 4.67 -37.31 3.89
C PHE A 3 4.44 -37.46 2.39
N LEU A 4 4.02 -38.64 1.92
CA LEU A 4 3.65 -38.87 0.51
C LEU A 4 2.13 -38.80 0.28
N ILE A 5 1.32 -39.16 1.27
CA ILE A 5 -0.14 -39.32 1.19
C ILE A 5 -0.86 -38.20 1.93
N ASP A 6 -0.29 -37.65 3.00
CA ASP A 6 -0.90 -36.48 3.65
C ASP A 6 -0.98 -35.27 2.72
N PRO A 7 0.04 -34.92 1.90
CA PRO A 7 -0.10 -33.83 0.95
C PRO A 7 -1.28 -33.98 -0.04
N PRO A 8 -1.46 -35.09 -0.78
CA PRO A 8 -2.61 -35.25 -1.67
C PRO A 8 -3.95 -35.33 -0.90
N LEU A 9 -4.00 -35.92 0.29
CA LEU A 9 -5.23 -35.93 1.11
C LEU A 9 -5.60 -34.54 1.63
N LEU A 10 -4.61 -33.73 2.03
CA LEU A 10 -4.82 -32.34 2.44
C LEU A 10 -5.27 -31.49 1.25
N VAL A 11 -4.70 -31.69 0.05
CA VAL A 11 -5.18 -31.05 -1.19
C VAL A 11 -6.64 -31.43 -1.47
N LEU A 12 -7.01 -32.72 -1.41
CA LEU A 12 -8.40 -33.16 -1.59
C LEU A 12 -9.33 -32.58 -0.53
N SER A 13 -8.86 -32.48 0.72
CA SER A 13 -9.60 -31.84 1.82
C SER A 13 -9.83 -30.36 1.53
N GLY A 14 -8.83 -29.64 1.02
CA GLY A 14 -8.98 -28.25 0.58
C GLY A 14 -10.02 -28.08 -0.54
N ILE A 15 -10.02 -28.98 -1.52
CA ILE A 15 -11.03 -29.03 -2.59
C ILE A 15 -12.43 -29.26 -2.02
N PHE A 16 -12.57 -30.21 -1.08
CA PHE A 16 -13.83 -30.51 -0.41
C PHE A 16 -14.33 -29.33 0.42
N ILE A 17 -13.47 -28.67 1.20
CA ILE A 17 -13.84 -27.49 2.00
C ILE A 17 -14.37 -26.38 1.10
N TYR A 18 -13.77 -26.18 -0.08
CA TYR A 18 -14.25 -25.20 -1.04
C TYR A 18 -15.64 -25.57 -1.59
N PHE A 19 -15.78 -26.72 -2.24
CA PHE A 19 -17.04 -27.10 -2.91
C PHE A 19 -18.15 -27.51 -1.93
N GLY A 20 -17.81 -28.30 -0.91
CA GLY A 20 -18.70 -28.71 0.17
C GLY A 20 -19.14 -27.53 1.00
N GLY A 21 -18.20 -26.67 1.43
CA GLY A 21 -18.54 -25.46 2.16
C GLY A 21 -19.41 -24.49 1.36
N ARG A 22 -19.23 -24.40 0.03
CA ARG A 22 -20.13 -23.62 -0.84
C ARG A 22 -21.52 -24.25 -0.93
N ARG A 23 -21.61 -25.57 -1.08
CA ARG A 23 -22.89 -26.30 -1.17
C ARG A 23 -23.69 -26.24 0.13
N LEU A 24 -23.00 -26.20 1.27
CA LEU A 24 -23.60 -26.17 2.60
C LEU A 24 -23.78 -24.75 3.16
N GLY A 25 -23.46 -23.70 2.38
CA GLY A 25 -23.63 -22.31 2.81
C GLY A 25 -22.69 -21.88 3.95
N TRP A 26 -21.52 -22.50 4.10
CA TRP A 26 -20.57 -22.16 5.14
C TRP A 26 -19.95 -20.77 4.93
N GLU A 27 -20.03 -19.95 5.97
CA GLU A 27 -19.31 -18.69 6.07
C GLU A 27 -17.78 -18.90 6.09
N ARG A 28 -17.03 -17.81 5.83
CA ARG A 28 -15.56 -17.86 5.78
C ARG A 28 -14.96 -18.37 7.09
N HIS A 29 -15.47 -17.92 8.23
CA HIS A 29 -15.02 -18.35 9.54
C HIS A 29 -15.17 -19.87 9.73
N ALA A 30 -16.33 -20.43 9.36
CA ALA A 30 -16.56 -21.86 9.42
C ALA A 30 -15.58 -22.65 8.55
N LYS A 31 -15.31 -22.18 7.32
CA LYS A 31 -14.31 -22.81 6.44
C LYS A 31 -12.90 -22.78 7.03
N ILE A 32 -12.51 -21.67 7.66
CA ILE A 32 -11.21 -21.54 8.34
C ILE A 32 -11.12 -22.49 9.53
N VAL A 33 -12.13 -22.50 10.41
CA VAL A 33 -12.18 -23.36 11.59
C VAL A 33 -12.09 -24.83 11.21
N VAL A 34 -12.85 -25.26 10.20
CA VAL A 34 -12.79 -26.64 9.68
C VAL A 34 -11.43 -26.94 9.06
N SER A 35 -10.83 -26.01 8.33
CA SER A 35 -9.48 -26.17 7.75
C SER A 35 -8.41 -26.35 8.85
N VAL A 36 -8.47 -25.53 9.89
CA VAL A 36 -7.55 -25.60 11.04
C VAL A 36 -7.75 -26.92 11.79
N ALA A 37 -8.99 -27.34 12.03
CA ALA A 37 -9.28 -28.61 12.68
C ALA A 37 -8.72 -29.80 11.89
N ILE A 38 -8.89 -29.84 10.57
CA ILE A 38 -8.33 -30.87 9.70
C ILE A 38 -6.80 -30.88 9.78
N VAL A 39 -6.16 -29.72 9.63
CA VAL A 39 -4.68 -29.63 9.71
C VAL A 39 -4.16 -30.09 11.07
N LEU A 40 -4.80 -29.69 12.17
CA LEU A 40 -4.40 -30.10 13.51
C LEU A 40 -4.55 -31.62 13.71
N ILE A 41 -5.61 -32.24 13.19
CA ILE A 41 -5.76 -33.70 13.21
C ILE A 41 -4.59 -34.36 12.49
N PHE A 42 -4.27 -33.91 11.27
CA PHE A 42 -3.12 -34.44 10.52
C PHE A 42 -1.80 -34.25 11.29
N ILE A 43 -1.52 -33.05 11.82
CA ILE A 43 -0.30 -32.79 12.59
C ILE A 43 -0.21 -33.67 13.84
N ILE A 44 -1.29 -33.78 14.62
CA ILE A 44 -1.30 -34.57 15.86
C ILE A 44 -1.08 -36.05 15.55
N PHE A 45 -1.85 -36.63 14.63
CA PHE A 45 -1.69 -38.05 14.29
C PHE A 45 -0.32 -38.35 13.67
N SER A 46 0.16 -37.50 12.76
CA SER A 46 1.47 -37.66 12.12
C SER A 46 2.61 -37.46 13.12
N SER A 47 2.47 -36.58 14.12
CA SER A 47 3.45 -36.44 15.21
C SER A 47 3.48 -37.68 16.11
N LEU A 48 2.32 -38.23 16.46
CA LEU A 48 2.22 -39.43 17.29
C LEU A 48 2.79 -40.68 16.59
N LEU A 49 2.55 -40.81 15.27
CA LEU A 49 3.15 -41.85 14.44
C LEU A 49 4.66 -41.67 14.34
N TYR A 50 5.17 -40.46 14.06
CA TYR A 50 6.61 -40.23 13.99
C TYR A 50 7.32 -40.48 15.33
N ALA A 51 6.66 -40.20 16.45
CA ALA A 51 7.17 -40.46 17.78
C ALA A 51 7.10 -41.95 18.20
N ASP A 52 6.59 -42.84 17.33
CA ASP A 52 6.38 -44.27 17.61
C ASP A 52 5.48 -44.52 18.83
N ILE A 53 4.57 -43.61 19.16
CA ILE A 53 3.69 -43.70 20.34
C ILE A 53 2.60 -44.76 20.14
N PHE A 54 2.14 -44.97 18.90
CA PHE A 54 1.21 -46.05 18.55
C PHE A 54 1.63 -46.72 17.23
N LEU A 55 1.38 -48.04 17.11
CA LEU A 55 1.70 -48.82 15.92
C LEU A 55 0.73 -48.52 14.78
N CYS A 56 1.24 -48.57 13.55
CA CYS A 56 0.43 -48.43 12.35
C CYS A 56 -0.32 -49.74 12.05
N VAL A 57 -1.63 -49.76 12.24
CA VAL A 57 -2.48 -50.96 12.03
C VAL A 57 -3.20 -50.95 10.68
N PHE A 58 -2.72 -50.18 9.70
CA PHE A 58 -3.32 -50.20 8.36
C PHE A 58 -3.00 -51.54 7.66
N PRO A 59 -3.99 -52.27 7.12
CA PRO A 59 -3.82 -53.64 6.60
C PRO A 59 -2.68 -53.85 5.59
N PRO A 60 -2.30 -52.89 4.71
CA PRO A 60 -1.16 -53.04 3.81
C PRO A 60 0.21 -52.80 4.44
N PHE A 61 0.26 -52.20 5.64
CA PHE A 61 1.49 -51.75 6.33
C PHE A 61 1.66 -52.41 7.71
N SER A 62 0.94 -53.52 7.94
CA SER A 62 0.98 -54.25 9.20
C SER A 62 2.39 -54.77 9.46
N GLY A 63 3.03 -54.29 10.53
CA GLY A 63 4.38 -54.69 10.93
C GLY A 63 5.43 -53.58 10.90
N MET A 64 5.08 -52.38 10.42
CA MET A 64 5.95 -51.19 10.51
C MET A 64 5.73 -50.44 11.82
N SER A 65 6.81 -49.88 12.37
CA SER A 65 6.73 -48.83 13.39
C SER A 65 6.10 -47.56 12.82
N GLY A 66 5.66 -46.66 13.70
CA GLY A 66 4.99 -45.43 13.27
C GLY A 66 5.90 -44.54 12.43
N SER A 67 7.18 -44.45 12.79
CA SER A 67 8.19 -43.68 12.08
C SER A 67 8.61 -44.29 10.75
N GLU A 68 8.76 -45.61 10.67
CA GLU A 68 8.98 -46.33 9.39
C GLU A 68 7.82 -46.09 8.43
N PHE A 69 6.58 -46.11 8.94
CA PHE A 69 5.40 -45.79 8.15
C PHE A 69 5.35 -44.32 7.72
N MET A 70 5.79 -43.39 8.58
CA MET A 70 5.81 -41.95 8.27
C MET A 70 6.79 -41.64 7.13
N LEU A 71 8.00 -42.19 7.23
CA LEU A 71 9.09 -41.99 6.27
C LEU A 71 9.00 -42.91 5.06
N HIS A 72 8.12 -43.92 5.12
CA HIS A 72 8.04 -45.00 4.12
C HIS A 72 9.41 -45.65 3.91
N SER A 73 10.06 -46.05 4.99
CA SER A 73 11.43 -46.57 4.95
C SER A 73 11.58 -47.78 4.02
N ASP A 74 10.49 -48.51 3.76
CA ASP A 74 10.39 -49.60 2.80
C ASP A 74 10.50 -49.16 1.33
N ILE A 75 10.10 -47.93 1.02
CA ILE A 75 10.10 -47.34 -0.33
C ILE A 75 11.26 -46.35 -0.50
N THR A 76 11.46 -45.49 0.49
CA THR A 76 12.45 -44.40 0.45
C THR A 76 13.83 -44.86 0.86
N GLY A 77 13.94 -45.96 1.62
CA GLY A 77 15.17 -46.42 2.23
C GLY A 77 15.65 -45.55 3.39
N ILE A 78 14.86 -44.55 3.82
CA ILE A 78 15.26 -43.56 4.82
C ILE A 78 14.77 -44.00 6.20
N ALA A 79 15.67 -44.15 7.15
CA ALA A 79 15.37 -44.45 8.54
C ALA A 79 15.25 -43.18 9.40
N LYS A 80 14.62 -43.31 10.58
CA LYS A 80 14.32 -42.17 11.48
C LYS A 80 15.58 -41.45 11.96
N ASP A 81 16.64 -42.19 12.23
CA ASP A 81 17.94 -41.67 12.69
C ASP A 81 18.69 -40.89 11.61
N GLU A 82 18.34 -41.10 10.33
CA GLU A 82 18.92 -40.38 9.20
C GLU A 82 18.24 -39.02 8.93
N VAL A 83 17.09 -38.76 9.56
CA VAL A 83 16.32 -37.53 9.33
C VAL A 83 16.42 -36.60 10.54
N PRO A 84 17.05 -35.42 10.40
CA PRO A 84 17.08 -34.44 11.47
C PRO A 84 15.65 -34.03 11.88
N THR A 85 15.35 -34.00 13.18
CA THR A 85 14.03 -33.65 13.71
C THR A 85 13.50 -32.31 13.17
N VAL A 86 14.40 -31.35 12.91
CA VAL A 86 14.05 -30.06 12.30
C VAL A 86 13.39 -30.21 10.91
N VAL A 87 13.83 -31.17 10.10
CA VAL A 87 13.25 -31.45 8.78
C VAL A 87 11.82 -31.97 8.93
N VAL A 88 11.58 -32.84 9.91
CA VAL A 88 10.24 -33.39 10.20
C VAL A 88 9.28 -32.31 10.69
N LEU A 89 9.75 -31.42 11.57
CA LEU A 89 8.98 -30.26 12.00
C LEU A 89 8.64 -29.32 10.83
N LEU A 90 9.58 -29.08 9.91
CA LEU A 90 9.33 -28.30 8.70
C LEU A 90 8.26 -28.96 7.81
N LEU A 91 8.28 -30.29 7.66
CA LEU A 91 7.27 -31.00 6.88
C LEU A 91 5.87 -30.89 7.49
N PHE A 92 5.73 -30.88 8.82
CA PHE A 92 4.44 -30.60 9.48
C PHE A 92 3.96 -29.15 9.26
N VAL A 93 4.88 -28.18 9.27
CA VAL A 93 4.58 -26.78 8.96
C VAL A 93 4.05 -26.61 7.53
N LEU A 94 4.35 -27.53 6.61
CA LEU A 94 3.83 -27.51 5.24
C LEU A 94 2.40 -28.05 5.10
N TYR A 95 1.82 -28.73 6.09
CA TYR A 95 0.46 -29.28 6.00
C TYR A 95 -0.63 -28.22 5.70
N PRO A 96 -0.65 -27.04 6.35
CA PRO A 96 -1.53 -25.94 5.95
C PRO A 96 -1.39 -25.54 4.47
N VAL A 97 -0.16 -25.59 3.93
CA VAL A 97 0.14 -25.19 2.55
C VAL A 97 -0.53 -26.13 1.55
N TRP A 98 -0.46 -27.44 1.79
CA TRP A 98 -1.11 -28.44 0.93
C TRP A 98 -2.63 -28.32 0.92
N LEU A 99 -3.24 -28.10 2.10
CA LEU A 99 -4.68 -27.86 2.17
C LEU A 99 -5.08 -26.58 1.43
N PHE A 100 -4.33 -25.51 1.64
CA PHE A 100 -4.54 -24.25 0.94
C PHE A 100 -4.40 -24.40 -0.58
N ALA A 101 -3.41 -25.16 -1.06
CA ALA A 101 -3.21 -25.41 -2.48
C ALA A 101 -4.44 -26.08 -3.12
N GLY A 102 -5.04 -27.06 -2.44
CA GLY A 102 -6.30 -27.68 -2.87
C GLY A 102 -7.48 -26.71 -2.90
N TYR A 103 -7.65 -25.91 -1.85
CA TYR A 103 -8.68 -24.88 -1.79
C TYR A 103 -8.51 -23.83 -2.91
N ALA A 104 -7.29 -23.38 -3.16
CA ALA A 104 -6.94 -22.42 -4.20
C ALA A 104 -7.17 -23.01 -5.61
N ALA A 105 -6.82 -24.27 -5.84
CA ALA A 105 -7.07 -24.96 -7.10
C ALA A 105 -8.58 -25.05 -7.39
N ALA A 106 -9.39 -25.43 -6.40
CA ALA A 106 -10.84 -25.48 -6.52
C ALA A 106 -11.46 -24.09 -6.83
N LEU A 107 -10.95 -23.05 -6.16
CA LEU A 107 -11.31 -21.66 -6.44
C LEU A 107 -10.98 -21.27 -7.90
N LEU A 108 -9.79 -21.59 -8.40
CA LEU A 108 -9.38 -21.28 -9.77
C LEU A 108 -10.24 -22.00 -10.82
N ILE A 109 -10.56 -23.27 -10.59
CA ILE A 109 -11.43 -24.07 -11.47
C ILE A 109 -12.84 -23.46 -11.52
N SER A 110 -13.36 -23.01 -10.37
CA SER A 110 -14.69 -22.39 -10.30
C SER A 110 -14.77 -21.07 -11.09
N LYS A 111 -13.69 -20.28 -11.10
CA LYS A 111 -13.60 -19.02 -11.87
C LYS A 111 -13.59 -19.29 -13.37
N ARG A 112 -12.85 -20.31 -13.85
CA ARG A 112 -12.78 -20.66 -15.28
C ARG A 112 -14.13 -21.03 -15.88
N ARG A 113 -15.03 -21.68 -15.12
CA ARG A 113 -16.37 -22.05 -15.62
C ARG A 113 -17.31 -20.88 -15.87
N ARG A 114 -17.02 -19.69 -15.34
CA ARG A 114 -17.86 -18.48 -15.50
C ARG A 114 -17.49 -17.64 -16.73
N ILE A 115 -16.30 -17.87 -17.29
CA ILE A 115 -15.73 -17.11 -18.40
C ILE A 115 -16.12 -17.77 -19.73
N SER A 116 -16.88 -17.06 -20.54
CA SER A 116 -17.20 -17.44 -21.92
C SER A 116 -16.08 -17.01 -22.87
N ASN A 117 -15.91 -17.73 -23.98
CA ASN A 117 -15.02 -17.33 -25.07
C ASN A 117 -15.69 -16.33 -26.05
N GLU A 118 -16.98 -16.04 -25.86
CA GLU A 118 -17.71 -15.02 -26.63
C GLU A 118 -17.11 -13.63 -26.35
N VAL A 119 -16.94 -12.84 -27.42
CA VAL A 119 -16.51 -11.45 -27.37
C VAL A 119 -17.64 -10.57 -27.91
N TYR A 120 -18.00 -9.54 -27.14
CA TYR A 120 -19.02 -8.54 -27.47
C TYR A 120 -18.35 -7.18 -27.69
N SER A 121 -19.10 -6.21 -28.21
CA SER A 121 -18.64 -4.87 -28.50
C SER A 121 -19.66 -3.81 -28.05
N LEU A 122 -19.32 -2.54 -28.25
CA LEU A 122 -20.20 -1.38 -28.03
C LEU A 122 -21.58 -1.53 -28.71
N TRP A 123 -21.65 -2.23 -29.85
CA TRP A 123 -22.87 -2.41 -30.63
C TRP A 123 -23.83 -3.46 -30.04
N ASP A 124 -23.32 -4.31 -29.16
CA ASP A 124 -24.11 -5.37 -28.51
C ASP A 124 -24.79 -4.88 -27.22
N VAL A 125 -24.43 -3.69 -26.73
CA VAL A 125 -24.96 -3.12 -25.49
C VAL A 125 -26.40 -2.65 -25.71
N LYS A 126 -27.36 -3.31 -25.05
CA LYS A 126 -28.81 -3.13 -25.31
C LYS A 126 -29.38 -1.81 -24.79
N SER A 127 -28.72 -1.22 -23.80
CA SER A 127 -29.09 0.05 -23.19
C SER A 127 -28.65 1.28 -23.98
N ARG A 128 -27.88 1.10 -25.05
CA ARG A 128 -27.38 2.20 -25.85
C ARG A 128 -28.54 2.92 -26.53
N THR A 129 -28.63 4.23 -26.31
CA THR A 129 -29.63 5.11 -26.90
C THR A 129 -28.97 6.35 -27.47
N GLU A 130 -29.63 7.04 -28.40
CA GLU A 130 -29.17 8.36 -28.83
C GLU A 130 -29.32 9.36 -27.68
N HIS A 131 -28.32 10.24 -27.52
CA HIS A 131 -28.35 11.29 -26.51
C HIS A 131 -29.16 12.48 -27.01
N GLY A 132 -30.24 12.79 -26.29
CA GLY A 132 -30.94 14.07 -26.42
C GLY A 132 -30.19 15.19 -25.70
N PRO A 133 -30.79 16.39 -25.61
CA PRO A 133 -30.23 17.49 -24.82
C PRO A 133 -30.01 17.08 -23.36
N SER A 134 -28.90 17.53 -22.76
CA SER A 134 -28.62 17.28 -21.34
C SER A 134 -29.62 18.03 -20.48
N GLU A 135 -30.32 17.29 -19.63
CA GLU A 135 -31.29 17.79 -18.68
C GLU A 135 -30.93 17.27 -17.29
N TYR A 136 -30.98 18.16 -16.29
CA TYR A 136 -30.69 17.82 -14.90
C TYR A 136 -31.69 18.49 -13.95
N PHE A 137 -31.80 17.94 -12.75
CA PHE A 137 -32.53 18.55 -11.65
C PHE A 137 -31.80 18.30 -10.32
N VAL A 138 -31.82 19.30 -9.44
CA VAL A 138 -31.27 19.23 -8.09
C VAL A 138 -32.42 19.37 -7.09
N ALA A 139 -32.72 18.29 -6.37
CA ALA A 139 -33.72 18.29 -5.31
C ALA A 139 -33.03 18.33 -3.94
N ARG A 140 -33.55 19.13 -3.01
CA ARG A 140 -33.04 19.23 -1.64
C ARG A 140 -34.16 19.20 -0.61
N ASP A 141 -34.10 18.22 0.28
CA ASP A 141 -35.11 17.92 1.31
C ASP A 141 -34.51 16.88 2.30
N PRO A 142 -34.84 16.92 3.60
CA PRO A 142 -34.47 15.84 4.52
C PRO A 142 -35.05 14.47 4.14
N ASP A 143 -36.16 14.42 3.39
CA ASP A 143 -36.72 13.17 2.84
C ASP A 143 -36.07 12.82 1.50
N ALA A 144 -35.10 11.90 1.54
CA ALA A 144 -34.39 11.43 0.36
C ALA A 144 -35.32 10.79 -0.71
N LYS A 145 -36.38 10.10 -0.30
CA LYS A 145 -37.34 9.48 -1.23
C LYS A 145 -38.13 10.54 -1.97
N LYS A 146 -38.57 11.57 -1.25
CA LYS A 146 -39.21 12.73 -1.87
C LYS A 146 -38.28 13.42 -2.88
N CYS A 147 -37.01 13.63 -2.54
CA CYS A 147 -36.04 14.18 -3.48
C CYS A 147 -35.91 13.35 -4.77
N VAL A 148 -35.86 12.02 -4.66
CA VAL A 148 -35.81 11.13 -5.82
C VAL A 148 -37.05 11.28 -6.69
N ARG A 149 -38.26 11.28 -6.10
CA ARG A 149 -39.51 11.48 -6.85
C ARG A 149 -39.52 12.81 -7.58
N ASP A 150 -39.21 13.90 -6.88
CA ASP A 150 -39.25 15.26 -7.42
C ASP A 150 -38.25 15.40 -8.57
N ALA A 151 -37.02 14.91 -8.39
CA ALA A 151 -35.98 14.99 -9.41
C ALA A 151 -36.29 14.15 -10.66
N VAL A 152 -36.81 12.92 -10.49
CA VAL A 152 -37.21 12.08 -11.62
C VAL A 152 -38.45 12.64 -12.32
N ALA A 153 -39.42 13.19 -11.59
CA ALA A 153 -40.60 13.82 -12.16
C ALA A 153 -40.24 15.06 -13.01
N ALA A 154 -39.30 15.89 -12.54
CA ALA A 154 -38.80 17.05 -13.27
C ALA A 154 -38.14 16.70 -14.61
N LEU A 155 -37.54 15.50 -14.72
CA LEU A 155 -36.96 14.98 -15.96
C LEU A 155 -37.99 14.32 -16.90
N GLY A 156 -39.30 14.48 -16.63
CA GLY A 156 -40.39 13.88 -17.41
C GLY A 156 -40.86 12.52 -16.89
N GLY A 157 -40.44 12.13 -15.69
CA GLY A 157 -40.84 10.89 -15.03
C GLY A 157 -40.07 9.65 -15.49
N ILE A 158 -40.12 8.59 -14.67
CA ILE A 158 -39.36 7.36 -14.91
C ILE A 158 -39.76 6.65 -16.22
N GLY A 159 -41.03 6.81 -16.65
CA GLY A 159 -41.53 6.25 -17.90
C GLY A 159 -40.88 6.82 -19.17
N ARG A 160 -40.14 7.92 -19.07
CA ARG A 160 -39.26 8.42 -20.15
C ARG A 160 -38.12 7.44 -20.42
N PHE A 161 -37.55 6.85 -19.38
CA PHE A 161 -36.36 6.00 -19.42
C PHE A 161 -36.68 4.50 -19.44
N VAL A 162 -37.74 4.10 -18.73
CA VAL A 162 -38.11 2.69 -18.54
C VAL A 162 -39.44 2.40 -19.23
N LYS A 163 -39.49 1.31 -20.00
CA LYS A 163 -40.70 0.77 -20.60
C LYS A 163 -41.09 -0.57 -19.94
N ALA A 164 -42.35 -0.96 -20.11
CA ALA A 164 -42.85 -2.22 -19.58
C ALA A 164 -42.04 -3.41 -20.15
N GLY A 165 -41.55 -4.29 -19.28
CA GLY A 165 -40.73 -5.45 -19.62
C GLY A 165 -39.23 -5.17 -19.76
N ASP A 166 -38.78 -3.91 -19.64
CA ASP A 166 -37.35 -3.59 -19.67
C ASP A 166 -36.64 -4.17 -18.44
N LYS A 167 -35.51 -4.84 -18.69
CA LYS A 167 -34.57 -5.21 -17.62
C LYS A 167 -33.73 -3.99 -17.25
N VAL A 168 -33.87 -3.52 -16.01
CA VAL A 168 -33.24 -2.29 -15.55
C VAL A 168 -32.12 -2.62 -14.57
N PHE A 169 -30.88 -2.38 -14.97
CA PHE A 169 -29.74 -2.51 -14.08
C PHE A 169 -29.55 -1.21 -13.31
N ILE A 170 -29.62 -1.28 -11.98
CA ILE A 170 -29.36 -0.17 -11.08
C ILE A 170 -27.98 -0.38 -10.45
N LYS A 171 -27.00 0.38 -10.93
CA LYS A 171 -25.61 0.34 -10.46
C LYS A 171 -25.46 1.22 -9.22
N VAL A 172 -25.31 0.60 -8.06
CA VAL A 172 -25.13 1.28 -6.76
C VAL A 172 -23.67 1.27 -6.33
N ASN A 173 -23.29 2.18 -5.42
CA ASN A 173 -21.96 2.19 -4.81
C ASN A 173 -22.00 1.42 -3.48
N ILE A 174 -21.70 0.12 -3.51
CA ILE A 174 -21.62 -0.74 -2.32
C ILE A 174 -20.16 -0.94 -1.94
N CYS A 175 -19.36 -1.48 -2.86
CA CYS A 175 -17.97 -1.87 -2.61
C CYS A 175 -16.98 -0.70 -2.60
N GLY A 176 -17.40 0.50 -3.00
CA GLY A 176 -16.54 1.68 -3.00
C GLY A 176 -16.47 2.42 -1.66
N GLY A 177 -17.22 1.98 -0.64
CA GLY A 177 -17.35 2.63 0.67
C GLY A 177 -16.72 1.87 1.84
N VAL A 178 -16.93 2.40 3.05
CA VAL A 178 -16.61 1.78 4.34
C VAL A 178 -17.95 1.53 5.04
N PRO A 179 -18.35 0.26 5.26
CA PRO A 179 -19.69 -0.08 5.78
C PRO A 179 -20.08 0.67 7.06
N GLU A 180 -19.09 0.96 7.91
CA GLU A 180 -19.28 1.62 9.20
C GLU A 180 -19.45 3.14 9.09
N VAL A 181 -19.25 3.73 7.91
CA VAL A 181 -19.27 5.18 7.68
C VAL A 181 -20.34 5.52 6.64
N LYS A 182 -21.46 6.09 7.12
CA LYS A 182 -22.54 6.59 6.24
C LYS A 182 -22.02 7.61 5.23
N GLY A 183 -22.64 7.66 4.05
CA GLY A 183 -22.25 8.53 2.94
C GLY A 183 -21.00 8.10 2.18
N THR A 184 -20.44 6.93 2.51
CA THR A 184 -19.39 6.31 1.71
C THR A 184 -19.93 5.27 0.72
N PHE A 185 -21.16 4.80 0.91
CA PHE A 185 -21.93 3.91 0.04
C PHE A 185 -23.35 4.46 -0.15
N THR A 186 -24.04 4.03 -1.19
CA THR A 186 -25.37 4.53 -1.55
C THR A 186 -26.39 4.15 -0.48
N SER A 187 -27.31 5.06 -0.14
CA SER A 187 -28.41 4.79 0.78
C SER A 187 -29.42 3.83 0.14
N THR A 188 -29.87 2.84 0.91
CA THR A 188 -30.97 1.97 0.49
C THR A 188 -32.28 2.74 0.33
N GLU A 189 -32.48 3.85 1.06
CA GLU A 189 -33.70 4.68 0.95
C GLU A 189 -33.86 5.31 -0.44
N VAL A 190 -32.75 5.80 -1.02
CA VAL A 190 -32.74 6.36 -2.38
C VAL A 190 -33.10 5.28 -3.39
N VAL A 191 -32.50 4.09 -3.25
CA VAL A 191 -32.72 2.99 -4.19
C VAL A 191 -34.08 2.33 -4.01
N ASP A 192 -34.64 2.36 -2.80
CA ASP A 192 -36.00 1.92 -2.50
C ASP A 192 -37.03 2.65 -3.37
N GLU A 193 -36.92 3.97 -3.45
CA GLU A 193 -37.81 4.79 -4.28
C GLU A 193 -37.57 4.54 -5.78
N ILE A 194 -36.32 4.40 -6.21
CA ILE A 194 -36.00 4.10 -7.62
C ILE A 194 -36.63 2.76 -8.03
N VAL A 195 -36.53 1.73 -7.19
CA VAL A 195 -37.13 0.41 -7.46
C VAL A 195 -38.65 0.52 -7.61
N ASP A 196 -39.32 1.30 -6.76
CA ASP A 196 -40.78 1.49 -6.84
C ASP A 196 -41.19 2.25 -8.10
N LEU A 197 -40.45 3.29 -8.48
CA LEU A 197 -40.65 4.03 -9.73
C LEU A 197 -40.48 3.11 -10.96
N VAL A 198 -39.41 2.31 -11.00
CA VAL A 198 -39.14 1.37 -12.10
C VAL A 198 -40.26 0.33 -12.22
N ARG A 199 -40.68 -0.28 -11.10
CA ARG A 199 -41.79 -1.24 -11.08
C ARG A 199 -43.11 -0.59 -11.49
N GLY A 200 -43.36 0.66 -11.07
CA GLY A 200 -44.53 1.43 -11.47
C GLY A 200 -44.63 1.67 -12.98
N ALA A 201 -43.50 1.75 -13.68
CA ALA A 201 -43.44 1.79 -15.14
C ALA A 201 -43.49 0.41 -15.83
N GLY A 202 -43.57 -0.67 -15.05
CA GLY A 202 -43.58 -2.05 -15.54
C GLY A 202 -42.20 -2.63 -15.87
N GLY A 203 -41.11 -2.00 -15.42
CA GLY A 203 -39.76 -2.52 -15.57
C GLY A 203 -39.39 -3.59 -14.53
N ASP A 204 -38.34 -4.36 -14.81
CA ASP A 204 -37.77 -5.40 -13.95
C ASP A 204 -36.40 -4.93 -13.39
N PRO A 205 -36.36 -4.34 -12.17
CA PRO A 205 -35.12 -3.82 -11.60
C PRO A 205 -34.26 -4.92 -10.98
N PHE A 206 -32.95 -4.81 -11.16
CA PHE A 206 -31.97 -5.54 -10.35
C PHE A 206 -30.81 -4.63 -9.94
N ILE A 207 -30.30 -4.85 -8.73
CA ILE A 207 -29.28 -4.02 -8.10
C ILE A 207 -27.94 -4.74 -8.20
N GLY A 208 -26.86 -4.03 -8.48
CA GLY A 208 -25.55 -4.66 -8.41
C GLY A 208 -24.37 -3.73 -8.33
N ASP A 209 -23.26 -4.34 -7.96
CA ASP A 209 -21.90 -3.80 -7.92
C ASP A 209 -20.93 -4.98 -8.13
N ALA A 210 -19.63 -4.73 -8.19
CA ALA A 210 -18.63 -5.78 -8.33
C ALA A 210 -17.69 -5.84 -7.12
N ASP A 211 -17.02 -6.97 -6.95
CA ASP A 211 -15.98 -7.11 -5.94
C ASP A 211 -14.86 -6.07 -6.15
N MET A 212 -14.28 -5.62 -5.05
CA MET A 212 -12.97 -4.97 -5.04
C MET A 212 -11.97 -5.84 -4.26
N ILE A 213 -10.68 -5.54 -4.41
CA ILE A 213 -9.61 -6.25 -3.69
C ILE A 213 -9.89 -6.25 -2.17
N TRP A 214 -10.38 -5.11 -1.66
CA TRP A 214 -10.66 -4.82 -0.26
C TRP A 214 -12.05 -5.17 0.23
N ASN A 215 -13.05 -4.82 -0.57
CA ASN A 215 -14.44 -4.94 -0.22
C ASN A 215 -15.04 -6.05 -1.07
N LYS A 216 -15.30 -7.19 -0.43
CA LYS A 216 -16.07 -8.27 -1.05
C LYS A 216 -17.54 -7.90 -1.00
N PHE A 217 -18.20 -8.01 -2.15
CA PHE A 217 -19.56 -7.56 -2.36
C PHE A 217 -20.52 -8.09 -1.30
N TRP A 218 -20.55 -9.41 -1.11
CA TRP A 218 -21.51 -10.02 -0.18
C TRP A 218 -21.24 -9.67 1.28
N GLN A 219 -19.97 -9.50 1.66
CA GLN A 219 -19.62 -9.08 3.00
C GLN A 219 -20.10 -7.65 3.25
N VAL A 220 -19.70 -6.72 2.37
CA VAL A 220 -20.10 -5.32 2.51
C VAL A 220 -21.62 -5.15 2.41
N ALA A 221 -22.27 -5.87 1.50
CA ALA A 221 -23.73 -5.85 1.37
C ALA A 221 -24.45 -6.35 2.62
N ALA A 222 -23.90 -7.34 3.33
CA ALA A 222 -24.43 -7.78 4.61
C ALA A 222 -24.20 -6.71 5.70
N ASP A 223 -22.95 -6.22 5.81
CA ASP A 223 -22.55 -5.25 6.85
C ASP A 223 -23.27 -3.89 6.72
N SER A 224 -23.63 -3.51 5.49
CA SER A 224 -24.33 -2.23 5.20
C SER A 224 -25.85 -2.39 5.00
N GLY A 225 -26.42 -3.57 5.29
CA GLY A 225 -27.87 -3.81 5.29
C GLY A 225 -28.52 -4.01 3.91
N TRP A 226 -27.75 -4.00 2.82
CA TRP A 226 -28.25 -4.26 1.46
C TRP A 226 -28.83 -5.65 1.29
N PHE A 227 -28.25 -6.66 1.94
CA PHE A 227 -28.73 -8.05 1.83
C PHE A 227 -30.15 -8.20 2.37
N GLU A 228 -30.41 -7.74 3.59
CA GLU A 228 -31.75 -7.80 4.19
C GLU A 228 -32.74 -6.89 3.46
N TRP A 229 -32.35 -5.65 3.11
CA TRP A 229 -33.20 -4.75 2.33
C TRP A 229 -33.64 -5.38 0.99
N ALA A 230 -32.70 -6.00 0.25
CA ALA A 230 -33.02 -6.59 -1.04
C ALA A 230 -33.98 -7.78 -0.92
N LYS A 231 -33.82 -8.58 0.15
CA LYS A 231 -34.69 -9.71 0.48
C LYS A 231 -36.10 -9.24 0.86
N GLU A 232 -36.22 -8.21 1.70
CA GLU A 232 -37.50 -7.61 2.09
C GLU A 232 -38.22 -6.96 0.92
N LYS A 233 -37.50 -6.20 0.08
CA LYS A 233 -38.04 -5.53 -1.12
C LYS A 233 -38.35 -6.52 -2.26
N GLY A 234 -37.83 -7.75 -2.17
CA GLY A 234 -37.95 -8.78 -3.19
C GLY A 234 -37.28 -8.40 -4.50
N VAL A 235 -36.11 -7.76 -4.45
CA VAL A 235 -35.33 -7.34 -5.62
C VAL A 235 -34.05 -8.14 -5.74
N ARG A 236 -33.63 -8.44 -6.98
CA ARG A 236 -32.41 -9.24 -7.21
C ARG A 236 -31.17 -8.39 -6.92
N LEU A 237 -30.39 -8.79 -5.92
CA LEU A 237 -29.06 -8.24 -5.63
C LEU A 237 -27.98 -9.08 -6.31
N VAL A 238 -27.09 -8.45 -7.09
CA VAL A 238 -26.17 -9.13 -8.00
C VAL A 238 -24.73 -8.67 -7.76
N ASN A 239 -23.85 -9.62 -7.43
CA ASN A 239 -22.40 -9.43 -7.54
C ASN A 239 -21.97 -9.68 -9.00
N LEU A 240 -21.58 -8.62 -9.72
CA LEU A 240 -21.15 -8.71 -11.11
C LEU A 240 -19.91 -9.59 -11.31
N SER A 241 -19.09 -9.78 -10.27
CA SER A 241 -17.92 -10.68 -10.29
C SER A 241 -18.31 -12.17 -10.26
N GLU A 242 -19.59 -12.49 -10.05
CA GLU A 242 -20.10 -13.86 -9.96
C GLU A 242 -21.06 -14.26 -11.08
N THR A 243 -21.33 -13.36 -12.03
CA THR A 243 -22.24 -13.59 -13.16
C THR A 243 -21.53 -14.35 -14.30
N LYS A 244 -22.23 -14.55 -15.43
CA LYS A 244 -21.59 -14.97 -16.68
C LYS A 244 -20.70 -13.83 -17.17
N ILE A 245 -19.39 -14.09 -17.22
CA ILE A 245 -18.38 -13.13 -17.64
C ILE A 245 -18.01 -13.43 -19.11
N VAL A 246 -17.96 -12.39 -19.95
CA VAL A 246 -17.68 -12.48 -21.38
C VAL A 246 -16.56 -11.50 -21.76
N GLY A 247 -15.87 -11.76 -22.87
CA GLY A 247 -14.96 -10.77 -23.43
C GLY A 247 -15.74 -9.58 -23.98
N PHE A 248 -15.19 -8.37 -23.83
CA PHE A 248 -15.76 -7.14 -24.37
C PHE A 248 -14.65 -6.31 -25.00
N ASP A 249 -14.81 -5.99 -26.28
CA ASP A 249 -13.94 -5.11 -27.03
C ASP A 249 -14.41 -3.66 -26.90
N PHE A 250 -13.59 -2.83 -26.26
CA PHE A 250 -13.84 -1.40 -26.09
C PHE A 250 -13.52 -0.60 -27.36
N GLY A 251 -12.93 -1.23 -28.38
CA GLY A 251 -12.62 -0.64 -29.67
C GLY A 251 -11.14 -0.30 -29.86
N GLU A 252 -10.75 -0.10 -31.12
CA GLU A 252 -9.39 0.22 -31.51
C GLU A 252 -8.93 1.56 -30.92
N GLY A 253 -7.67 1.60 -30.42
CA GLY A 253 -7.08 2.80 -29.84
C GLY A 253 -7.51 3.12 -28.40
N THR A 254 -8.37 2.31 -27.79
CA THR A 254 -8.67 2.38 -26.35
C THR A 254 -7.48 1.90 -25.51
N VAL A 255 -7.36 2.42 -24.28
CA VAL A 255 -6.33 1.92 -23.36
C VAL A 255 -6.70 0.54 -22.84
N ILE A 256 -7.99 0.22 -22.70
CA ILE A 256 -8.47 -1.08 -22.23
C ILE A 256 -8.26 -2.19 -23.27
N GLY A 257 -8.54 -1.92 -24.55
CA GLY A 257 -8.58 -2.95 -25.59
C GLY A 257 -9.73 -3.93 -25.35
N THR A 258 -9.41 -5.21 -25.10
CA THR A 258 -10.40 -6.23 -24.72
C THR A 258 -10.27 -6.57 -23.24
N ASP A 259 -11.38 -6.54 -22.51
CA ASP A 259 -11.42 -6.97 -21.10
C ASP A 259 -12.69 -7.77 -20.79
N MET A 260 -12.77 -8.29 -19.58
CA MET A 260 -13.85 -9.16 -19.13
C MET A 260 -14.98 -8.35 -18.50
N ILE A 261 -16.22 -8.57 -18.95
CA ILE A 261 -17.42 -7.85 -18.47
C ILE A 261 -18.54 -8.83 -18.09
N SER A 262 -19.37 -8.42 -17.12
CA SER A 262 -20.60 -9.14 -16.78
C SER A 262 -21.62 -9.04 -17.92
N LYS A 263 -22.09 -10.19 -18.42
CA LYS A 263 -23.12 -10.25 -19.46
C LYS A 263 -24.44 -9.57 -19.03
N GLU A 264 -24.73 -9.52 -17.73
CA GLU A 264 -25.90 -8.82 -17.18
C GLU A 264 -25.89 -7.32 -17.52
N VAL A 265 -24.71 -6.68 -17.59
CA VAL A 265 -24.59 -5.25 -17.93
C VAL A 265 -24.84 -5.02 -19.42
N ILE A 266 -24.36 -5.92 -20.28
CA ILE A 266 -24.56 -5.86 -21.75
C ILE A 266 -26.03 -6.09 -22.09
N ASP A 267 -26.67 -7.05 -21.41
CA ASP A 267 -28.05 -7.46 -21.68
C ASP A 267 -29.12 -6.56 -21.05
N ALA A 268 -28.75 -5.68 -20.11
CA ALA A 268 -29.66 -4.72 -19.51
C ALA A 268 -30.19 -3.75 -20.57
N LYS A 269 -31.50 -3.50 -20.53
CA LYS A 269 -32.15 -2.60 -21.49
C LYS A 269 -32.08 -1.14 -21.04
N VAL A 270 -31.96 -0.90 -19.74
CA VAL A 270 -31.77 0.41 -19.14
C VAL A 270 -30.69 0.31 -18.07
N LEU A 271 -29.77 1.28 -18.05
CA LEU A 271 -28.74 1.45 -17.02
C LEU A 271 -29.06 2.70 -16.19
N ILE A 272 -29.22 2.52 -14.88
CA ILE A 272 -29.36 3.62 -13.92
C ILE A 272 -28.14 3.62 -13.00
N SER A 273 -27.36 4.71 -12.97
CA SER A 273 -26.21 4.85 -12.07
C SER A 273 -26.61 5.63 -10.82
N VAL A 274 -26.38 5.05 -9.64
CA VAL A 274 -26.76 5.64 -8.35
C VAL A 274 -25.54 5.77 -7.42
N PRO A 275 -24.60 6.68 -7.71
CA PRO A 275 -23.42 6.89 -6.88
C PRO A 275 -23.75 7.68 -5.60
N THR A 276 -22.98 7.47 -4.53
CA THR A 276 -22.93 8.44 -3.43
C THR A 276 -22.12 9.68 -3.80
N MET A 277 -22.58 10.85 -3.38
CA MET A 277 -21.88 12.13 -3.52
C MET A 277 -20.68 12.16 -2.57
N LYS A 278 -19.48 11.89 -3.09
CA LYS A 278 -18.27 11.89 -2.26
C LYS A 278 -16.98 12.28 -2.96
N THR A 279 -16.10 12.91 -2.19
CA THR A 279 -14.72 13.23 -2.60
C THR A 279 -13.90 11.96 -2.76
N HIS A 280 -12.85 12.01 -3.58
CA HIS A 280 -11.97 10.88 -3.82
C HIS A 280 -10.52 11.34 -4.03
N LEU A 281 -9.59 10.74 -3.29
CA LEU A 281 -8.18 11.12 -3.30
C LEU A 281 -7.55 11.07 -4.71
N LEU A 282 -7.85 10.04 -5.51
CA LEU A 282 -7.13 9.79 -6.77
C LEU A 282 -7.76 10.48 -7.98
N THR A 283 -9.08 10.60 -7.97
CA THR A 283 -9.89 11.02 -9.14
C THR A 283 -10.62 12.33 -8.88
N GLY A 284 -10.38 12.97 -7.73
CA GLY A 284 -11.10 14.17 -7.26
C GLY A 284 -12.45 13.82 -6.63
N VAL A 285 -13.31 13.13 -7.38
CA VAL A 285 -14.67 12.74 -6.97
C VAL A 285 -14.98 11.28 -7.35
N THR A 286 -16.02 10.70 -6.74
CA THR A 286 -16.43 9.32 -7.05
C THR A 286 -17.49 9.19 -8.15
N LEU A 287 -18.36 10.18 -8.27
CA LEU A 287 -19.73 10.21 -8.84
C LEU A 287 -20.12 9.21 -9.98
N GLY A 288 -20.98 9.60 -10.90
CA GLY A 288 -21.68 8.71 -11.81
C GLY A 288 -20.71 7.96 -12.73
N MET A 289 -19.73 8.65 -13.29
CA MET A 289 -18.77 8.06 -14.21
C MET A 289 -17.91 6.99 -13.52
N LYS A 290 -17.35 7.30 -12.35
CA LYS A 290 -16.50 6.35 -11.64
C LYS A 290 -17.31 5.29 -10.87
N ASN A 291 -18.60 5.49 -10.65
CA ASN A 291 -19.49 4.40 -10.23
C ASN A 291 -19.68 3.36 -11.34
N MET A 292 -19.75 3.78 -12.62
CA MET A 292 -19.78 2.84 -13.75
C MET A 292 -18.47 2.07 -13.92
N TYR A 293 -17.32 2.66 -13.59
CA TYR A 293 -16.06 1.89 -13.44
C TYR A 293 -16.20 0.72 -12.44
N GLY A 294 -17.10 0.85 -11.46
CA GLY A 294 -17.47 -0.24 -10.53
C GLY A 294 -18.07 -1.47 -11.22
N THR A 295 -18.56 -1.38 -12.46
CA THR A 295 -19.14 -2.51 -13.20
C THR A 295 -18.13 -3.57 -13.65
N LEU A 296 -16.84 -3.21 -13.71
CA LEU A 296 -15.78 -4.15 -14.07
C LEU A 296 -15.74 -5.28 -13.03
N PRO A 297 -15.86 -6.56 -13.43
CA PRO A 297 -15.91 -7.71 -12.53
C PRO A 297 -14.54 -8.08 -11.94
N GLU A 298 -13.46 -7.49 -12.46
CA GLU A 298 -12.10 -7.68 -11.96
C GLU A 298 -12.00 -7.32 -10.48
N VAL A 299 -11.39 -8.20 -9.69
CA VAL A 299 -11.17 -7.99 -8.27
C VAL A 299 -9.98 -7.07 -8.05
N ASP A 300 -8.87 -7.33 -8.77
CA ASP A 300 -7.69 -6.46 -8.73
C ASP A 300 -7.83 -5.30 -9.71
N LYS A 301 -8.68 -4.35 -9.33
CA LYS A 301 -8.88 -3.11 -10.09
C LYS A 301 -7.65 -2.20 -10.07
N ALA A 302 -6.61 -2.50 -9.27
CA ALA A 302 -5.37 -1.72 -9.27
C ALA A 302 -4.66 -1.77 -10.64
N LYS A 303 -4.89 -2.83 -11.43
CA LYS A 303 -4.35 -2.95 -12.79
C LYS A 303 -4.70 -1.75 -13.68
N TYR A 304 -5.90 -1.19 -13.53
CA TYR A 304 -6.37 -0.05 -14.32
C TYR A 304 -5.68 1.27 -13.96
N HIS A 305 -5.13 1.38 -12.75
CA HIS A 305 -4.32 2.54 -12.37
C HIS A 305 -3.04 2.63 -13.22
N LYS A 306 -2.47 1.48 -13.63
CA LYS A 306 -1.32 1.43 -14.56
C LYS A 306 -1.68 1.93 -15.96
N MET A 307 -2.96 1.93 -16.32
CA MET A 307 -3.49 2.24 -17.65
C MET A 307 -4.03 3.68 -17.73
N LYS A 308 -3.70 4.54 -16.75
CA LYS A 308 -4.29 5.87 -16.56
C LYS A 308 -5.80 5.77 -16.29
N ILE A 309 -6.15 5.51 -15.02
CA ILE A 309 -7.52 5.25 -14.56
C ILE A 309 -8.57 6.22 -15.13
N GLU A 310 -8.25 7.50 -15.31
CA GLU A 310 -9.19 8.49 -15.85
C GLU A 310 -9.64 8.17 -17.28
N LYS A 311 -8.75 7.60 -18.11
CA LYS A 311 -9.10 7.13 -19.45
C LYS A 311 -9.95 5.87 -19.39
N VAL A 312 -9.64 4.96 -18.48
CA VAL A 312 -10.44 3.74 -18.25
C VAL A 312 -11.86 4.11 -17.81
N ILE A 313 -12.02 5.07 -16.90
CA ILE A 313 -13.32 5.58 -16.46
C ILE A 313 -14.11 6.13 -17.66
N TYR A 314 -13.46 6.95 -18.50
CA TYR A 314 -14.08 7.46 -19.72
C TYR A 314 -14.51 6.31 -20.67
N GLU A 315 -13.64 5.36 -20.98
CA GLU A 315 -13.91 4.25 -21.90
C GLU A 315 -15.02 3.33 -21.40
N VAL A 316 -15.11 3.08 -20.09
CA VAL A 316 -16.24 2.34 -19.49
C VAL A 316 -17.55 3.09 -19.65
N ASN A 317 -17.57 4.42 -19.47
CA ASN A 317 -18.79 5.20 -19.66
C ASN A 317 -19.15 5.37 -21.13
N MET A 318 -18.18 5.35 -22.05
CA MET A 318 -18.44 5.30 -23.49
C MET A 318 -19.12 3.99 -23.89
N ALA A 319 -18.75 2.87 -23.23
CA ALA A 319 -19.33 1.56 -23.50
C ALA A 319 -20.68 1.33 -22.82
N PHE A 320 -20.80 1.74 -21.57
CA PHE A 320 -21.94 1.48 -20.71
C PHE A 320 -22.50 2.80 -20.19
N THR A 321 -22.87 3.71 -21.09
CA THR A 321 -23.43 5.01 -20.71
C THR A 321 -24.75 4.83 -19.95
N PRO A 322 -24.89 5.38 -18.73
CA PRO A 322 -26.16 5.36 -18.02
C PRO A 322 -27.24 6.13 -18.78
N ASN A 323 -28.47 5.60 -18.81
CA ASN A 323 -29.64 6.31 -19.34
C ASN A 323 -30.19 7.33 -18.35
N LEU A 324 -29.96 7.10 -17.05
CA LEU A 324 -30.34 7.99 -15.95
C LEU A 324 -29.27 7.90 -14.86
N VAL A 325 -28.89 9.04 -14.30
CA VAL A 325 -27.98 9.12 -13.15
C VAL A 325 -28.71 9.79 -12.01
N ILE A 326 -28.65 9.19 -10.82
CA ILE A 326 -29.23 9.73 -9.57
C ILE A 326 -28.14 9.73 -8.52
N ILE A 327 -27.50 10.88 -8.30
CA ILE A 327 -26.43 11.05 -7.33
C ILE A 327 -27.04 11.24 -5.94
N ASP A 328 -26.72 10.31 -5.03
CA ASP A 328 -27.14 10.32 -3.64
C ASP A 328 -26.23 11.20 -2.79
N GLY A 329 -26.66 12.43 -2.54
CA GLY A 329 -26.11 13.32 -1.53
C GLY A 329 -27.05 13.52 -0.34
N SER A 330 -27.94 12.57 -0.04
CA SER A 330 -28.74 12.60 1.20
C SER A 330 -27.79 12.70 2.40
N ILE A 331 -26.88 11.73 2.50
CA ILE A 331 -25.64 11.83 3.26
C ILE A 331 -24.49 11.56 2.29
N GLY A 332 -23.73 12.59 1.96
CA GLY A 332 -22.50 12.49 1.19
C GLY A 332 -21.27 12.28 2.06
N SER A 333 -20.08 12.37 1.46
CA SER A 333 -18.84 12.32 2.23
C SER A 333 -17.69 13.17 1.66
N GLU A 334 -17.01 13.90 2.54
CA GLU A 334 -15.92 14.82 2.21
C GLU A 334 -14.58 14.41 2.86
N ALA A 335 -13.55 15.25 2.73
CA ALA A 335 -12.16 15.04 3.15
C ALA A 335 -11.42 13.96 2.33
N ILE A 336 -10.62 13.10 2.96
CA ILE A 336 -9.70 12.18 2.27
C ILE A 336 -10.42 10.83 2.02
N GLY A 337 -11.34 10.83 1.06
CA GLY A 337 -12.04 9.61 0.64
C GLY A 337 -11.19 8.67 -0.23
N PRO A 338 -11.41 7.34 -0.16
CA PRO A 338 -12.40 6.65 0.66
C PRO A 338 -11.96 6.37 2.10
N LEU A 339 -10.65 6.41 2.39
CA LEU A 339 -10.02 5.86 3.61
C LEU A 339 -10.26 6.65 4.89
N SER A 340 -10.35 7.97 4.79
CA SER A 340 -10.53 8.89 5.92
C SER A 340 -11.54 9.96 5.54
N SER A 341 -12.71 9.47 5.13
CA SER A 341 -13.84 10.26 4.70
C SER A 341 -14.70 10.66 5.90
N ARG A 342 -15.30 11.85 5.83
CA ARG A 342 -16.21 12.39 6.86
C ARG A 342 -17.62 12.44 6.27
N PRO A 343 -18.64 11.86 6.93
CA PRO A 343 -20.02 12.00 6.48
C PRO A 343 -20.46 13.46 6.47
N LEU A 344 -21.28 13.84 5.50
CA LEU A 344 -21.88 15.16 5.38
C LEU A 344 -23.36 15.00 5.04
N ASP A 345 -24.25 15.38 5.96
CA ASP A 345 -25.70 15.40 5.74
C ASP A 345 -26.05 16.56 4.79
N PHE A 346 -26.03 16.29 3.49
CA PHE A 346 -26.16 17.30 2.45
C PHE A 346 -27.58 17.38 1.88
N GLN A 347 -28.45 16.41 2.20
CA GLN A 347 -29.88 16.40 1.91
C GLN A 347 -30.22 16.68 0.45
N THR A 348 -29.33 16.33 -0.48
CA THR A 348 -29.44 16.76 -1.88
C THR A 348 -29.32 15.55 -2.82
N ILE A 349 -30.25 15.44 -3.76
CA ILE A 349 -30.19 14.47 -4.86
C ILE A 349 -30.02 15.23 -6.17
N VAL A 350 -29.08 14.78 -7.00
CA VAL A 350 -28.93 15.27 -8.38
C VAL A 350 -29.39 14.18 -9.33
N ALA A 351 -30.33 14.47 -10.22
CA ALA A 351 -30.71 13.56 -11.29
C ALA A 351 -30.39 14.18 -12.65
N ALA A 352 -29.92 13.37 -13.60
CA ALA A 352 -29.76 13.81 -14.99
C ALA A 352 -29.88 12.64 -15.98
N ASN A 353 -30.25 12.95 -17.23
CA ASN A 353 -30.23 12.01 -18.36
C ASN A 353 -28.82 11.86 -18.99
N ASP A 354 -27.83 12.58 -18.47
CA ASP A 354 -26.46 12.63 -18.93
C ASP A 354 -25.51 12.54 -17.73
N VAL A 355 -24.64 11.53 -17.72
CA VAL A 355 -23.68 11.29 -16.63
C VAL A 355 -22.63 12.40 -16.51
N VAL A 356 -22.23 13.02 -17.62
CA VAL A 356 -21.28 14.14 -17.62
C VAL A 356 -21.94 15.37 -17.01
N CYS A 357 -23.20 15.63 -17.36
CA CYS A 357 -23.98 16.71 -16.77
C CYS A 357 -24.20 16.50 -15.27
N ALA A 358 -24.63 15.30 -14.84
CA ALA A 358 -24.81 14.96 -13.44
C ALA A 358 -23.53 15.18 -12.62
N ASP A 359 -22.41 14.64 -13.10
CA ASP A 359 -21.11 14.74 -12.41
C ASP A 359 -20.60 16.17 -12.38
N SER A 360 -20.84 16.97 -13.43
CA SER A 360 -20.51 18.40 -13.47
C SER A 360 -21.29 19.20 -12.42
N ILE A 361 -22.61 19.01 -12.34
CA ILE A 361 -23.46 19.72 -11.37
C ILE A 361 -23.11 19.32 -9.94
N ALA A 362 -22.97 18.02 -9.67
CA ALA A 362 -22.57 17.56 -8.34
C ALA A 362 -21.14 17.98 -7.97
N SER A 363 -20.20 18.04 -8.93
CA SER A 363 -18.87 18.62 -8.70
C SER A 363 -18.96 20.07 -8.24
N GLN A 364 -19.79 20.89 -8.90
CA GLN A 364 -20.01 22.29 -8.51
C GLN A 364 -20.63 22.40 -7.11
N LEU A 365 -21.61 21.56 -6.78
CA LEU A 365 -22.22 21.51 -5.43
C LEU A 365 -21.20 21.15 -4.34
N MET A 366 -20.20 20.32 -4.66
CA MET A 366 -19.07 20.00 -3.79
C MET A 366 -17.96 21.08 -3.82
N GLY A 367 -18.06 22.02 -4.77
CA GLY A 367 -17.15 23.14 -4.99
C GLY A 367 -16.07 22.90 -6.06
N TYR A 368 -16.01 21.71 -6.62
CA TYR A 368 -15.04 21.37 -7.66
C TYR A 368 -15.33 22.15 -8.94
N ASP A 369 -14.27 22.59 -9.63
CA ASP A 369 -14.40 22.98 -11.03
C ASP A 369 -14.53 21.69 -11.85
N PRO A 370 -15.63 21.47 -12.59
CA PRO A 370 -15.78 20.27 -13.44
C PRO A 370 -14.57 20.01 -14.34
N GLN A 371 -13.86 21.05 -14.77
CA GLN A 371 -12.68 20.94 -15.64
C GLN A 371 -11.44 20.38 -14.91
N GLU A 372 -11.39 20.44 -13.58
CA GLU A 372 -10.30 19.87 -12.77
C GLU A 372 -10.41 18.35 -12.63
N VAL A 373 -11.61 17.80 -12.86
CA VAL A 373 -11.88 16.36 -12.84
C VAL A 373 -11.55 15.77 -14.21
N VAL A 374 -10.40 15.08 -14.30
CA VAL A 374 -9.79 14.70 -15.59
C VAL A 374 -10.69 13.83 -16.46
N HIS A 375 -11.33 12.79 -15.90
CA HIS A 375 -12.24 11.92 -16.68
C HIS A 375 -13.51 12.66 -17.13
N LEU A 376 -13.98 13.61 -16.33
CA LEU A 376 -15.16 14.41 -16.63
C LEU A 376 -14.88 15.39 -17.78
N ARG A 377 -13.77 16.13 -17.70
CA ARG A 377 -13.29 16.98 -18.80
C ARG A 377 -13.08 16.18 -20.08
N LEU A 378 -12.41 15.02 -19.98
CA LEU A 378 -12.16 14.14 -21.12
C LEU A 378 -13.46 13.69 -21.79
N ALA A 379 -14.49 13.37 -21.00
CA ALA A 379 -15.80 12.97 -21.51
C ALA A 379 -16.51 14.11 -22.25
N ALA A 380 -16.48 15.32 -21.69
CA ALA A 380 -17.06 16.49 -22.33
C ALA A 380 -16.33 16.87 -23.63
N GLU A 381 -14.99 16.93 -23.62
CA GLU A 381 -14.16 17.26 -24.79
C GLU A 381 -14.35 16.25 -25.94
N ARG A 382 -14.70 15.00 -25.62
CA ARG A 382 -14.94 13.93 -26.59
C ARG A 382 -16.42 13.74 -26.96
N GLY A 383 -17.32 14.60 -26.46
CA GLY A 383 -18.72 14.60 -26.81
C GLY A 383 -19.54 13.46 -26.22
N LEU A 384 -19.11 12.85 -25.11
CA LEU A 384 -19.91 11.85 -24.39
C LEU A 384 -21.11 12.49 -23.66
N GLY A 385 -21.00 13.76 -23.29
CA GLY A 385 -22.04 14.53 -22.60
C GLY A 385 -21.62 15.99 -22.37
N ASP A 386 -22.42 16.75 -21.61
CA ASP A 386 -22.27 18.19 -21.43
C ASP A 386 -21.80 18.54 -20.01
N ALA A 387 -20.61 19.17 -19.91
CA ALA A 387 -20.09 19.73 -18.66
C ALA A 387 -20.15 21.28 -18.61
N SER A 388 -20.81 21.93 -19.57
CA SER A 388 -20.81 23.40 -19.70
C SER A 388 -21.78 24.10 -18.74
N GLN A 389 -22.79 23.39 -18.25
CA GLN A 389 -23.82 23.92 -17.35
C GLN A 389 -23.20 24.50 -16.07
N LYS A 390 -23.66 25.70 -15.69
CA LYS A 390 -23.28 26.35 -14.42
C LYS A 390 -24.44 26.31 -13.46
N PHE A 391 -24.24 25.70 -12.29
CA PHE A 391 -25.29 25.58 -11.29
C PHE A 391 -25.53 26.91 -10.58
N ASN A 392 -26.80 27.31 -10.47
CA ASN A 392 -27.20 28.49 -9.72
C ASN A 392 -27.63 28.08 -8.31
N PHE A 393 -26.79 28.35 -7.31
CA PHE A 393 -27.07 28.02 -5.91
C PHE A 393 -28.35 28.67 -5.36
N GLY A 394 -28.83 29.76 -5.97
CA GLY A 394 -30.11 30.40 -5.59
C GLY A 394 -31.35 29.56 -5.91
N GLU A 395 -31.21 28.49 -6.71
CA GLU A 395 -32.30 27.54 -7.01
C GLU A 395 -32.53 26.53 -5.89
N LEU A 396 -31.60 26.44 -4.93
CA LEU A 396 -31.75 25.58 -3.77
C LEU A 396 -32.84 26.14 -2.83
N PRO A 397 -33.74 25.29 -2.30
CA PRO A 397 -34.81 25.75 -1.40
C PRO A 397 -34.28 26.35 -0.10
N TYR A 398 -33.09 25.94 0.32
CA TYR A 398 -32.37 26.48 1.47
C TYR A 398 -30.86 26.21 1.38
N CYS A 399 -30.08 27.08 2.02
CA CYS A 399 -28.64 26.91 2.17
C CYS A 399 -28.31 25.84 3.22
N HIS A 400 -27.22 25.11 3.00
CA HIS A 400 -26.70 24.16 3.98
C HIS A 400 -26.24 24.90 5.26
N ALA A 401 -26.66 24.41 6.43
CA ALA A 401 -26.45 25.09 7.72
C ALA A 401 -24.98 25.45 8.03
N SER A 402 -24.04 24.60 7.63
CA SER A 402 -22.60 24.82 7.82
C SER A 402 -21.89 25.51 6.63
N GLY A 403 -22.63 26.09 5.67
CA GLY A 403 -22.05 26.78 4.51
C GLY A 403 -21.27 25.84 3.58
N LYS A 404 -21.77 24.61 3.38
CA LYS A 404 -21.11 23.58 2.57
C LYS A 404 -21.51 23.58 1.10
N ASP A 405 -22.45 24.43 0.69
CA ASP A 405 -22.82 24.58 -0.71
C ASP A 405 -21.63 25.16 -1.51
N GLY A 406 -21.05 24.35 -2.40
CA GLY A 406 -19.87 24.71 -3.17
C GLY A 406 -18.55 24.73 -2.36
N ASN A 407 -18.55 24.19 -1.15
CA ASN A 407 -17.43 24.36 -0.22
C ASN A 407 -17.13 23.11 0.63
N TRP A 408 -17.08 21.93 -0.01
CA TRP A 408 -16.70 20.70 0.69
C TRP A 408 -15.21 20.67 0.98
N ASP A 409 -14.83 19.96 2.04
CA ASP A 409 -13.43 19.73 2.38
C ASP A 409 -12.83 18.75 1.37
N ARG A 410 -11.82 19.21 0.62
CA ARG A 410 -11.18 18.43 -0.44
C ARG A 410 -9.84 17.85 0.02
N PRO A 411 -9.41 16.70 -0.54
CA PRO A 411 -8.01 16.29 -0.42
C PRO A 411 -7.09 17.39 -0.96
N GLU A 412 -6.01 17.71 -0.24
CA GLU A 412 -4.99 18.63 -0.77
C GLU A 412 -4.42 18.07 -2.09
N ALA A 413 -4.40 18.88 -3.15
CA ALA A 413 -3.93 18.46 -4.49
C ALA A 413 -2.54 17.79 -4.45
N LYS A 414 -1.64 18.26 -3.59
CA LYS A 414 -0.30 17.70 -3.39
C LYS A 414 -0.32 16.26 -2.88
N VAL A 415 -1.30 15.88 -2.05
CA VAL A 415 -1.43 14.52 -1.49
C VAL A 415 -1.91 13.54 -2.57
N LYS A 416 -2.82 13.99 -3.45
CA LYS A 416 -3.24 13.24 -4.65
C LYS A 416 -2.05 12.96 -5.58
N ASP A 417 -1.28 13.99 -5.91
CA ASP A 417 -0.15 13.88 -6.83
C ASP A 417 0.93 12.96 -6.30
N PHE A 418 1.22 13.03 -5.01
CA PHE A 418 2.15 12.13 -4.34
C PHE A 418 1.70 10.67 -4.36
N TYR A 419 0.43 10.41 -4.07
CA TYR A 419 -0.08 9.04 -4.07
C TYR A 419 -0.02 8.44 -5.47
N ASN A 420 -0.48 9.16 -6.51
CA ASN A 420 -0.41 8.69 -7.89
C ASN A 420 1.04 8.44 -8.32
N TRP A 421 1.96 9.36 -8.02
CA TRP A 421 3.39 9.19 -8.31
C TRP A 421 3.98 7.97 -7.57
N GLY A 422 3.65 7.77 -6.29
CA GLY A 422 4.17 6.68 -5.47
C GLY A 422 3.71 5.31 -5.97
N ILE A 423 2.42 5.20 -6.31
CA ILE A 423 1.82 4.03 -6.96
C ILE A 423 2.55 3.74 -8.28
N GLU A 424 2.70 4.75 -9.14
CA GLU A 424 3.37 4.59 -10.43
C GLU A 424 4.84 4.16 -10.30
N GLN A 425 5.58 4.62 -9.30
CA GLN A 425 6.96 4.19 -9.10
C GLN A 425 7.06 2.76 -8.58
N ILE A 426 6.21 2.39 -7.63
CA ILE A 426 6.29 1.06 -7.01
C ILE A 426 5.79 -0.01 -7.96
N LEU A 427 4.77 0.29 -8.77
CA LEU A 427 4.24 -0.62 -9.78
C LEU A 427 5.16 -0.83 -11.01
N LYS A 428 6.27 -0.08 -11.12
CA LYS A 428 7.32 -0.30 -12.15
C LYS A 428 8.29 -1.43 -11.80
N PHE A 429 8.29 -1.93 -10.56
CA PHE A 429 9.14 -3.05 -10.16
C PHE A 429 8.45 -4.40 -10.50
N PRO A 430 9.08 -5.28 -11.30
CA PRO A 430 8.51 -6.60 -11.61
C PRO A 430 8.26 -7.40 -10.33
N GLY A 431 7.05 -7.96 -10.17
CA GLY A 431 6.67 -8.78 -9.00
C GLY A 431 6.24 -8.01 -7.74
N TRP A 432 6.43 -6.69 -7.69
CA TRP A 432 6.10 -5.85 -6.52
C TRP A 432 4.64 -5.40 -6.45
N SER A 433 3.83 -5.63 -7.48
CA SER A 433 2.39 -5.34 -7.42
C SER A 433 1.70 -6.09 -6.29
N THR A 434 2.10 -7.34 -6.04
CA THR A 434 1.53 -8.17 -4.96
C THR A 434 2.02 -7.72 -3.59
N LEU A 435 3.29 -7.33 -3.45
CA LEU A 435 3.86 -6.87 -2.18
C LEU A 435 3.34 -5.47 -1.79
N PHE A 436 3.16 -4.57 -2.77
CA PHE A 436 2.60 -3.26 -2.54
C PHE A 436 1.09 -3.33 -2.25
N ASN A 437 0.33 -4.15 -2.97
CA ASN A 437 -1.04 -4.53 -2.63
C ASN A 437 -1.15 -5.40 -1.35
N VAL A 438 -0.09 -5.54 -0.57
CA VAL A 438 -0.14 -6.16 0.78
C VAL A 438 0.41 -5.18 1.81
N GLY A 439 1.43 -4.40 1.46
CA GLY A 439 2.07 -3.40 2.32
C GLY A 439 1.38 -2.05 2.36
N ALA A 440 0.99 -1.46 1.23
CA ALA A 440 0.05 -0.33 1.23
C ALA A 440 -1.25 -0.73 1.91
N ASP A 441 -1.57 -2.02 1.77
CA ASP A 441 -2.83 -2.58 2.18
C ASP A 441 -2.94 -2.74 3.72
N PHE A 442 -1.92 -3.31 4.35
CA PHE A 442 -1.80 -3.42 5.81
C PHE A 442 -1.61 -2.05 6.50
N PHE A 443 -0.75 -1.18 5.95
CA PHE A 443 -0.40 0.09 6.59
C PHE A 443 -1.43 1.21 6.41
N LEU A 444 -2.18 1.24 5.30
CA LEU A 444 -3.13 2.33 5.01
C LEU A 444 -4.59 1.98 5.27
N TYR A 445 -4.97 0.70 5.26
CA TYR A 445 -6.37 0.27 5.40
C TYR A 445 -6.64 -0.34 6.77
N ASP A 446 -5.89 -1.38 7.16
CA ASP A 446 -6.12 -2.08 8.44
C ASP A 446 -5.67 -1.23 9.64
N MET A 447 -4.53 -0.55 9.54
CA MET A 447 -4.15 0.39 10.60
C MET A 447 -5.07 1.61 10.66
N ALA A 448 -5.50 2.19 9.53
CA ALA A 448 -6.34 3.40 9.54
C ALA A 448 -7.75 3.17 10.10
N ARG A 449 -8.21 1.91 10.17
CA ARG A 449 -9.44 1.51 10.87
C ARG A 449 -9.28 1.48 12.39
N LEU A 450 -8.05 1.47 12.91
CA LEU A 450 -7.80 1.59 14.35
C LEU A 450 -8.00 3.06 14.78
N PRO A 451 -8.73 3.33 15.88
CA PRO A 451 -9.13 4.68 16.29
C PRO A 451 -7.99 5.71 16.38
N VAL A 452 -6.79 5.28 16.79
CA VAL A 452 -5.61 6.14 16.95
C VAL A 452 -5.01 6.54 15.59
N PHE A 453 -4.98 5.63 14.63
CA PHE A 453 -4.31 5.86 13.35
C PHE A 453 -5.19 6.59 12.34
N ARG A 454 -6.53 6.54 12.45
CA ARG A 454 -7.46 7.30 11.60
C ARG A 454 -7.16 8.80 11.52
N TYR A 455 -6.65 9.39 12.60
CA TYR A 455 -6.27 10.80 12.68
C TYR A 455 -4.80 11.06 12.32
N LEU A 456 -3.94 10.05 12.46
CA LEU A 456 -2.51 10.12 12.18
C LEU A 456 -2.19 9.89 10.69
N THR A 457 -2.94 9.03 10.00
CA THR A 457 -2.69 8.67 8.59
C THR A 457 -2.65 9.87 7.64
N PRO A 458 -3.57 10.87 7.72
CA PRO A 458 -3.46 12.08 6.89
C PRO A 458 -2.17 12.88 7.15
N GLY A 459 -1.80 13.04 8.42
CA GLY A 459 -0.58 13.72 8.83
C GLY A 459 0.69 12.97 8.40
N LEU A 460 0.67 11.63 8.51
CA LEU A 460 1.74 10.74 8.05
C LEU A 460 1.87 10.75 6.53
N LEU A 461 0.76 10.70 5.78
CA LEU A 461 0.77 10.79 4.32
C LEU A 461 1.25 12.16 3.84
N LYS A 462 0.89 13.23 4.53
CA LYS A 462 1.40 14.59 4.27
C LYS A 462 2.89 14.70 4.59
N LEU A 463 3.33 14.12 5.71
CA LEU A 463 4.74 14.02 6.09
C LEU A 463 5.54 13.26 5.03
N ILE A 464 5.06 12.07 4.62
CA ILE A 464 5.68 11.25 3.58
C ILE A 464 5.63 11.96 2.23
N ASN A 465 4.55 12.68 1.88
CA ASN A 465 4.49 13.51 0.67
C ASN A 465 5.57 14.61 0.68
N ASP A 466 5.62 15.42 1.73
CA ASP A 466 6.62 16.48 1.87
C ASP A 466 8.07 15.93 1.89
N VAL A 467 8.24 14.69 2.37
CA VAL A 467 9.49 13.94 2.36
C VAL A 467 9.83 13.40 0.96
N VAL A 468 8.89 12.78 0.26
CA VAL A 468 9.15 11.99 -0.95
C VAL A 468 8.94 12.81 -2.23
N TYR A 469 7.86 13.59 -2.34
CA TYR A 469 7.55 14.40 -3.52
C TYR A 469 8.59 15.52 -3.73
N LEU A 470 8.99 16.21 -2.67
CA LEU A 470 9.98 17.29 -2.77
C LEU A 470 11.40 16.81 -3.06
N HIS A 471 11.71 15.54 -2.82
CA HIS A 471 13.02 14.95 -3.10
C HIS A 471 13.11 14.21 -4.45
N LEU A 472 11.96 13.96 -5.10
CA LEU A 472 11.90 13.19 -6.35
C LEU A 472 11.34 13.99 -7.52
N ARG A 473 10.72 15.15 -7.27
CA ARG A 473 10.36 16.12 -8.29
C ARG A 473 11.64 16.67 -8.94
N GLY A 474 11.80 16.43 -10.24
CA GLY A 474 12.96 16.89 -11.02
C GLY A 474 14.09 15.87 -11.19
N GLN A 475 13.97 14.64 -10.66
CA GLN A 475 14.89 13.57 -11.05
C GLN A 475 14.56 13.09 -12.46
N GLY A 476 15.53 13.22 -13.37
CA GLY A 476 15.39 12.78 -14.75
C GLY A 476 14.94 11.33 -14.85
N ASP A 477 14.03 11.07 -15.78
CA ASP A 477 13.66 9.72 -16.22
C ASP A 477 14.38 9.41 -17.54
N THR A 478 15.68 9.71 -17.60
CA THR A 478 16.51 9.33 -18.74
C THR A 478 16.86 7.84 -18.66
N GLU A 479 17.16 7.24 -19.80
CA GLU A 479 17.64 5.85 -19.85
C GLU A 479 18.89 5.64 -18.97
N LYS A 480 19.78 6.63 -18.92
CA LYS A 480 20.95 6.65 -18.04
C LYS A 480 20.57 6.61 -16.56
N ASP A 481 19.51 7.31 -16.16
CA ASP A 481 19.00 7.28 -14.78
C ASP A 481 18.40 5.91 -14.44
N ARG A 482 17.68 5.28 -15.37
CA ARG A 482 17.12 3.92 -15.18
C ARG A 482 18.23 2.87 -15.02
N ILE A 483 19.27 2.92 -15.86
CA ILE A 483 20.42 2.02 -15.76
C ILE A 483 21.17 2.23 -14.44
N ARG A 484 21.40 3.47 -14.02
CA ARG A 484 22.01 3.78 -12.72
C ARG A 484 21.23 3.16 -11.55
N ARG A 485 19.91 3.41 -11.51
CA ARG A 485 19.01 2.89 -10.47
C ARG A 485 19.05 1.37 -10.38
N ARG A 486 18.98 0.70 -11.54
CA ARG A 486 19.09 -0.76 -11.65
C ARG A 486 20.43 -1.27 -11.11
N ASN A 487 21.54 -0.66 -11.51
CA ASN A 487 22.87 -1.10 -11.10
C ASN A 487 23.07 -0.91 -9.59
N ASN A 488 22.64 0.23 -9.02
CA ASN A 488 22.73 0.46 -7.58
C ASN A 488 21.85 -0.52 -6.79
N PHE A 489 20.66 -0.86 -7.29
CA PHE A 489 19.80 -1.88 -6.68
C PHE A 489 20.52 -3.23 -6.60
N PHE A 490 21.14 -3.70 -7.70
CA PHE A 490 21.87 -4.97 -7.69
C PHE A 490 23.11 -4.95 -6.77
N VAL A 491 23.83 -3.83 -6.71
CA VAL A 491 24.96 -3.68 -5.76
C VAL A 491 24.49 -3.83 -4.32
N LEU A 492 23.36 -3.21 -3.96
CA LEU A 492 22.81 -3.34 -2.60
C LEU A 492 22.20 -4.71 -2.33
N LEU A 493 21.61 -5.34 -3.34
CA LEU A 493 21.07 -6.69 -3.21
C LEU A 493 22.18 -7.69 -2.86
N LEU A 494 23.32 -7.62 -3.57
CA LEU A 494 24.48 -8.46 -3.27
C LEU A 494 25.05 -8.18 -1.87
N LEU A 495 25.08 -6.91 -1.45
CA LEU A 495 25.50 -6.55 -0.10
C LEU A 495 24.53 -7.08 0.97
N ALA A 496 23.22 -7.01 0.72
CA ALA A 496 22.20 -7.54 1.60
C ALA A 496 22.26 -9.06 1.70
N GLU A 497 22.51 -9.76 0.60
CA GLU A 497 22.74 -11.21 0.58
C GLU A 497 23.99 -11.59 1.40
N ALA A 498 25.09 -10.85 1.26
CA ALA A 498 26.29 -11.06 2.07
C ALA A 498 26.01 -10.84 3.58
N ALA A 499 25.22 -9.83 3.92
CA ALA A 499 24.85 -9.55 5.30
C ALA A 499 23.92 -10.62 5.89
N LEU A 500 22.92 -11.08 5.12
CA LEU A 500 22.03 -12.16 5.54
C LEU A 500 22.77 -13.50 5.65
N LEU A 501 23.71 -13.78 4.74
CA LEU A 501 24.56 -14.96 4.81
C LEU A 501 25.44 -14.92 6.07
N GLY A 502 26.11 -13.79 6.33
CA GLY A 502 26.86 -13.60 7.57
C GLY A 502 25.98 -13.76 8.81
N PHE A 503 24.78 -13.18 8.80
CA PHE A 503 23.83 -13.23 9.92
C PHE A 503 23.39 -14.66 10.22
N TYR A 504 23.20 -15.46 9.17
CA TYR A 504 22.93 -16.88 9.27
C TYR A 504 24.14 -17.67 9.78
N MET A 505 25.33 -17.43 9.22
CA MET A 505 26.57 -18.11 9.62
C MET A 505 26.93 -17.86 11.09
N ASP A 506 26.66 -16.66 11.59
CA ASP A 506 26.89 -16.28 12.98
C ASP A 506 25.82 -16.84 13.95
N GLY A 507 24.81 -17.56 13.44
CA GLY A 507 23.76 -18.17 14.25
C GLY A 507 22.81 -17.16 14.90
N TYR A 508 22.64 -15.98 14.29
CA TYR A 508 21.75 -14.93 14.81
C TYR A 508 20.32 -15.07 14.31
N LEU A 509 20.09 -15.77 13.20
CA LEU A 509 18.76 -15.98 12.66
C LEU A 509 17.85 -16.60 13.72
N THR A 510 16.67 -16.03 13.94
CA THR A 510 15.68 -16.44 14.94
C THR A 510 16.07 -16.25 16.42
N LYS A 511 17.23 -15.66 16.74
CA LYS A 511 17.52 -15.24 18.12
C LYS A 511 16.51 -14.22 18.62
N SER A 512 16.11 -13.29 17.75
CA SER A 512 15.08 -12.31 18.04
C SER A 512 14.34 -11.94 16.76
N LEU A 513 13.09 -12.39 16.65
CA LEU A 513 12.22 -11.98 15.55
C LEU A 513 12.12 -10.45 15.44
N PHE A 514 12.16 -9.75 16.59
CA PHE A 514 12.11 -8.30 16.60
C PHE A 514 13.36 -7.68 15.95
N PHE A 515 14.56 -8.21 16.22
CA PHE A 515 15.78 -7.77 15.52
C PHE A 515 15.73 -8.12 14.03
N ASP A 516 15.31 -9.35 13.69
CA ASP A 516 15.22 -9.82 12.31
C ASP A 516 14.35 -8.89 11.44
N PHE A 517 13.17 -8.48 11.95
CA PHE A 517 12.29 -7.53 11.27
C PHE A 517 12.93 -6.14 11.12
N ASN A 518 13.55 -5.61 12.16
CA ASN A 518 14.21 -4.30 12.11
C ASN A 518 15.40 -4.31 11.13
N PHE A 519 16.13 -5.41 11.06
CA PHE A 519 17.24 -5.58 10.13
C PHE A 519 16.77 -5.64 8.67
N LEU A 520 15.67 -6.36 8.39
CA LEU A 520 15.04 -6.36 7.06
C LEU A 520 14.54 -4.97 6.65
N ILE A 521 13.96 -4.21 7.58
CA ILE A 521 13.56 -2.81 7.33
C ILE A 521 14.79 -1.96 6.98
N ALA A 522 15.90 -2.12 7.70
CA ALA A 522 17.14 -1.39 7.42
C ALA A 522 17.68 -1.69 6.01
N ILE A 523 17.62 -2.95 5.56
CA ILE A 523 17.96 -3.34 4.18
C ILE A 523 17.09 -2.60 3.16
N VAL A 524 15.77 -2.57 3.37
CA VAL A 524 14.84 -1.89 2.46
C VAL A 524 15.13 -0.39 2.39
N VAL A 525 15.35 0.26 3.54
CA VAL A 525 15.70 1.69 3.60
C VAL A 525 17.03 1.96 2.90
N ALA A 526 18.04 1.10 3.09
CA ALA A 526 19.34 1.21 2.43
C ALA A 526 19.20 1.09 0.90
N ILE A 527 18.38 0.15 0.41
CA ILE A 527 18.09 0.01 -1.03
C ILE A 527 17.44 1.28 -1.59
N LEU A 528 16.43 1.82 -0.89
CA LEU A 528 15.74 3.04 -1.32
C LEU A 528 16.68 4.25 -1.36
N ALA A 529 17.59 4.37 -0.40
CA ALA A 529 18.63 5.38 -0.39
C ALA A 529 19.61 5.20 -1.56
N ALA A 530 20.10 3.98 -1.77
CA ALA A 530 21.09 3.66 -2.78
C ALA A 530 20.62 3.94 -4.21
N VAL A 531 19.36 3.64 -4.53
CA VAL A 531 18.78 3.90 -5.85
C VAL A 531 18.82 5.40 -6.21
N ARG A 532 18.84 6.29 -5.22
CA ARG A 532 18.93 7.75 -5.41
C ARG A 532 20.37 8.25 -5.59
N MET A 533 21.37 7.47 -5.19
CA MET A 533 22.78 7.88 -5.22
C MET A 533 23.38 7.79 -6.63
N LYS A 534 24.42 8.61 -6.88
CA LYS A 534 25.36 8.32 -7.96
C LYS A 534 26.08 7.00 -7.64
N THR A 535 26.22 6.10 -8.62
CA THR A 535 26.89 4.80 -8.41
C THR A 535 28.28 4.96 -7.82
N ARG A 536 29.06 5.96 -8.29
CA ARG A 536 30.38 6.28 -7.73
C ARG A 536 30.32 6.64 -6.23
N ASN A 537 29.31 7.42 -5.83
CA ASN A 537 29.13 7.86 -4.44
C ASN A 537 28.72 6.68 -3.56
N LEU A 538 27.84 5.83 -4.07
CA LEU A 538 27.41 4.63 -3.38
C LEU A 538 28.58 3.67 -3.13
N LEU A 539 29.38 3.38 -4.16
CA LEU A 539 30.53 2.49 -4.04
C LEU A 539 31.58 3.06 -3.06
N ALA A 540 31.83 4.37 -3.11
CA ALA A 540 32.74 5.01 -2.17
C ALA A 540 32.24 4.92 -0.72
N LEU A 541 30.93 5.08 -0.49
CA LEU A 541 30.32 4.95 0.83
C LEU A 541 30.45 3.52 1.36
N ILE A 542 30.13 2.52 0.54
CA ILE A 542 30.25 1.09 0.89
C ILE A 542 31.70 0.73 1.23
N LEU A 543 32.65 1.06 0.35
CA LEU A 543 34.05 0.70 0.53
C LEU A 543 34.69 1.41 1.73
N SER A 544 34.36 2.69 1.94
CA SER A 544 34.87 3.46 3.08
C SER A 544 34.25 2.96 4.39
N SER A 545 32.97 2.58 4.37
CA SER A 545 32.29 1.93 5.49
C SER A 545 32.95 0.61 5.85
N ALA A 546 33.22 -0.23 4.85
CA ALA A 546 33.91 -1.51 5.06
C ALA A 546 35.25 -1.32 5.78
N LEU A 547 36.07 -0.39 5.29
CA LEU A 547 37.40 -0.12 5.84
C LEU A 547 37.32 0.41 7.28
N VAL A 548 36.55 1.49 7.51
CA VAL A 548 36.47 2.13 8.83
C VAL A 548 35.87 1.19 9.86
N THR A 549 34.79 0.49 9.51
CA THR A 549 34.12 -0.45 10.40
C THR A 549 35.04 -1.61 10.75
N SER A 550 35.73 -2.22 9.77
CA SER A 550 36.62 -3.36 10.04
C SER A 550 37.74 -2.99 11.02
N VAL A 551 38.34 -1.79 10.86
CA VAL A 551 39.39 -1.31 11.76
C VAL A 551 38.84 -1.02 13.15
N LEU A 552 37.69 -0.34 13.24
CA LEU A 552 37.06 -0.01 14.52
C LEU A 552 36.68 -1.28 15.29
N GLU A 553 35.92 -2.17 14.66
CA GLU A 553 35.38 -3.37 15.30
C GLU A 553 36.48 -4.35 15.72
N MET A 554 37.58 -4.44 14.95
CA MET A 554 38.74 -5.22 15.35
C MET A 554 39.38 -4.68 16.63
N GLY A 555 39.47 -3.36 16.79
CA GLY A 555 39.97 -2.74 18.03
C GLY A 555 39.01 -2.87 19.20
N LEU A 556 37.70 -2.69 18.98
CA LEU A 556 36.70 -2.80 20.04
C LEU A 556 36.59 -4.23 20.58
N THR A 557 36.68 -5.24 19.71
CA THR A 557 36.66 -6.65 20.10
C THR A 557 37.97 -7.08 20.75
N SER A 558 39.13 -6.62 20.26
CA SER A 558 40.43 -6.95 20.87
C SER A 558 40.57 -6.45 22.30
N ASP A 559 40.03 -5.26 22.57
CA ASP A 559 40.07 -4.64 23.90
C ASP A 559 38.85 -5.05 24.75
N GLY A 560 38.00 -5.94 24.22
CA GLY A 560 36.83 -6.48 24.91
C GLY A 560 35.76 -5.45 25.24
N ILE A 561 35.74 -4.30 24.55
CA ILE A 561 34.73 -3.24 24.69
C ILE A 561 33.38 -3.73 24.17
N VAL A 562 33.39 -4.50 23.08
CA VAL A 562 32.22 -5.17 22.50
C VAL A 562 32.49 -6.66 22.42
N LYS A 563 31.50 -7.47 22.82
CA LYS A 563 31.54 -8.92 22.66
C LYS A 563 30.37 -9.38 21.81
N TYR A 564 30.67 -9.98 20.66
CA TYR A 564 29.68 -10.61 19.79
C TYR A 564 29.36 -12.03 20.26
N ALA A 565 28.09 -12.40 20.21
CA ALA A 565 27.65 -13.68 20.73
C ALA A 565 28.06 -14.83 19.79
N GLY A 566 29.00 -15.66 20.21
CA GLY A 566 29.44 -16.84 19.45
C GLY A 566 30.58 -16.59 18.48
N ASN A 567 31.17 -15.39 18.47
CA ASN A 567 32.31 -15.03 17.62
C ASN A 567 33.31 -14.14 18.38
N ASP A 568 34.61 -14.37 18.17
CA ASP A 568 35.71 -13.66 18.85
C ASP A 568 36.23 -12.43 18.07
N GLY A 569 35.48 -11.94 17.06
CA GLY A 569 35.90 -10.81 16.24
C GLY A 569 34.85 -10.33 15.22
N PRO A 570 35.18 -9.33 14.38
CA PRO A 570 34.27 -8.79 13.37
C PRO A 570 33.97 -9.82 12.28
N THR A 571 32.69 -10.14 12.12
CA THR A 571 32.21 -11.14 11.16
C THR A 571 31.77 -10.49 9.85
N LEU A 572 31.45 -11.34 8.85
CA LEU A 572 30.86 -10.87 7.59
C LEU A 572 29.58 -10.05 7.83
N PHE A 573 28.73 -10.47 8.78
CA PHE A 573 27.51 -9.75 9.15
C PHE A 573 27.81 -8.37 9.73
N VAL A 574 28.73 -8.28 10.70
CA VAL A 574 29.04 -7.00 11.36
C VAL A 574 29.48 -5.98 10.32
N VAL A 575 30.42 -6.35 9.45
CA VAL A 575 30.97 -5.41 8.47
C VAL A 575 29.93 -5.05 7.40
N SER A 576 29.21 -6.00 6.83
CA SER A 576 28.22 -5.73 5.78
C SER A 576 26.91 -5.09 6.29
N GLY A 577 26.50 -5.42 7.51
CA GLY A 577 25.38 -4.80 8.22
C GLY A 577 25.63 -3.32 8.49
N TRP A 578 26.84 -2.97 8.94
CA TRP A 578 27.26 -1.57 9.09
C TRP A 578 27.30 -0.81 7.75
N MET A 579 27.71 -1.46 6.66
CA MET A 579 27.63 -0.86 5.32
C MET A 579 26.19 -0.49 4.94
N LEU A 580 25.24 -1.40 5.16
CA LEU A 580 23.82 -1.16 4.91
C LEU A 580 23.28 -0.04 5.81
N LEU A 581 23.61 -0.08 7.09
CA LEU A 581 23.20 0.94 8.07
C LEU A 581 23.71 2.32 7.68
N LEU A 582 24.97 2.44 7.22
CA LEU A 582 25.53 3.72 6.81
C LEU A 582 24.93 4.25 5.51
N VAL A 583 24.55 3.39 4.57
CA VAL A 583 23.76 3.78 3.39
C VAL A 583 22.38 4.31 3.82
N ALA A 584 21.71 3.67 4.79
CA ALA A 584 20.45 4.12 5.34
C ALA A 584 20.57 5.45 6.09
N ILE A 585 21.55 5.58 6.98
CA ILE A 585 21.88 6.83 7.71
C ILE A 585 22.08 7.95 6.71
N PHE A 586 22.94 7.77 5.71
CA PHE A 586 23.22 8.81 4.72
C PHE A 586 21.97 9.25 3.96
N GLY A 587 21.13 8.30 3.54
CA GLY A 587 19.87 8.58 2.85
C GLY A 587 18.86 9.35 3.70
N ILE A 588 18.72 8.99 4.98
CA ILE A 588 17.83 9.67 5.92
C ILE A 588 18.39 11.04 6.33
N SER A 589 19.70 11.19 6.47
CA SER A 589 20.34 12.49 6.74
C SER A 589 20.12 13.49 5.61
N ASP A 590 20.19 13.04 4.35
CA ASP A 590 19.86 13.87 3.19
C ASP A 590 18.41 14.36 3.22
N LEU A 591 17.51 13.50 3.68
CA LEU A 591 16.12 13.88 3.89
C LEU A 591 15.95 14.91 5.01
N LEU A 592 16.52 14.65 6.19
CA LEU A 592 16.39 15.52 7.35
C LEU A 592 17.03 16.90 7.10
N ARG A 593 18.15 16.97 6.37
CA ARG A 593 18.80 18.22 5.97
C ARG A 593 17.82 19.18 5.29
N PHE A 594 17.01 18.69 4.37
CA PHE A 594 16.04 19.51 3.63
C PHE A 594 15.02 20.18 4.56
N TRP A 595 14.58 19.46 5.59
CA TRP A 595 13.68 19.97 6.61
C TRP A 595 14.34 21.07 7.44
N LEU A 596 15.59 20.83 7.88
CA LEU A 596 16.37 21.81 8.64
C LEU A 596 16.61 23.12 7.86
N ILE A 597 16.88 23.03 6.55
CA ILE A 597 17.06 24.19 5.68
C ILE A 597 15.80 25.04 5.62
N LYS A 598 14.61 24.42 5.46
CA LYS A 598 13.34 25.14 5.41
C LYS A 598 13.00 25.85 6.72
N LEU A 599 13.28 25.20 7.85
CA LEU A 599 13.05 25.79 9.18
C LEU A 599 14.01 26.95 9.47
N GLY A 600 15.15 27.02 8.76
CA GLY A 600 16.10 28.13 8.89
C GLY A 600 16.80 28.21 10.26
N ILE A 601 16.78 27.12 11.03
CA ILE A 601 17.28 27.05 12.41
C ILE A 601 18.76 27.46 12.50
N PHE A 602 19.57 27.08 11.50
CA PHE A 602 21.01 27.35 11.51
C PHE A 602 21.44 28.60 10.73
N LYS A 603 20.51 29.48 10.33
CA LYS A 603 20.84 30.71 9.56
C LYS A 603 21.91 31.58 10.26
N LYS A 604 21.86 31.68 11.59
CA LYS A 604 22.83 32.44 12.41
C LYS A 604 24.13 31.67 12.72
N LEU A 605 24.18 30.37 12.46
CA LEU A 605 25.31 29.47 12.79
C LEU A 605 26.05 28.95 11.55
N ARG A 606 25.86 29.57 10.37
CA ARG A 606 26.48 29.14 9.11
C ARG A 606 28.02 29.04 9.14
N GLY A 607 28.68 29.87 9.97
CA GLY A 607 30.14 29.83 10.16
C GLY A 607 30.63 28.65 11.01
N TRP A 608 29.75 28.04 11.81
CA TRP A 608 30.09 26.99 12.79
C TRP A 608 29.87 25.60 12.22
N LYS A 609 30.42 25.34 11.02
CA LYS A 609 30.17 24.11 10.26
C LYS A 609 30.47 22.84 11.05
N ALA A 610 31.61 22.79 11.72
CA ALA A 610 32.07 21.61 12.47
C ALA A 610 31.42 21.46 13.86
N LEU A 611 30.61 22.43 14.32
CA LEU A 611 30.04 22.45 15.66
C LEU A 611 29.25 21.17 16.01
N PRO A 612 28.40 20.59 15.14
CA PRO A 612 27.67 19.37 15.46
C PRO A 612 28.60 18.18 15.77
N PHE A 613 29.67 18.01 14.99
CA PHE A 613 30.65 16.95 15.19
C PHE A 613 31.57 17.22 16.38
N ALA A 614 31.95 18.47 16.62
CA ALA A 614 32.70 18.85 17.82
C ALA A 614 31.89 18.60 19.10
N ALA A 615 30.59 18.92 19.09
CA ALA A 615 29.69 18.63 20.20
C ALA A 615 29.51 17.12 20.41
N ALA A 616 29.32 16.34 19.33
CA ALA A 616 29.25 14.89 19.41
C ALA A 616 30.55 14.28 19.98
N ALA A 617 31.72 14.77 19.58
CA ALA A 617 32.99 14.27 20.12
C ALA A 617 33.22 14.67 21.58
N ALA A 618 32.84 15.88 21.99
CA ALA A 618 32.89 16.28 23.39
C ALA A 618 31.97 15.41 24.26
N ALA A 619 30.75 15.15 23.78
CA ALA A 619 29.81 14.27 24.45
C ALA A 619 30.32 12.82 24.49
N PHE A 620 30.88 12.30 23.38
CA PHE A 620 31.52 11.00 23.34
C PHE A 620 32.61 10.88 24.40
N SER A 621 33.58 11.80 24.43
CA SER A 621 34.67 11.77 25.41
C SER A 621 34.19 11.86 26.85
N LEU A 622 33.17 12.69 27.10
CA LEU A 622 32.55 12.80 28.42
C LEU A 622 31.91 11.48 28.86
N PHE A 623 31.06 10.88 28.03
CA PHE A 623 30.39 9.62 28.38
C PHE A 623 31.37 8.43 28.40
N PHE A 624 32.36 8.40 27.51
CA PHE A 624 33.42 7.40 27.52
C PHE A 624 34.21 7.41 28.83
N TYR A 625 34.44 8.60 29.40
CA TYR A 625 35.03 8.75 30.73
C TYR A 625 34.06 8.38 31.85
N LEU A 626 32.84 8.93 31.85
CA LEU A 626 31.85 8.71 32.91
C LEU A 626 31.40 7.24 33.03
N GLU A 627 31.38 6.51 31.92
CA GLU A 627 31.01 5.09 31.87
C GLU A 627 32.22 4.16 32.13
N GLY A 628 33.40 4.71 32.41
CA GLY A 628 34.60 3.96 32.82
C GLY A 628 35.39 3.30 31.67
N TYR A 629 35.01 3.56 30.42
CA TYR A 629 35.66 2.94 29.26
C TYR A 629 37.06 3.51 28.95
N PHE A 630 37.41 4.67 29.51
CA PHE A 630 38.75 5.24 29.34
C PHE A 630 39.85 4.34 29.95
N ASP A 631 39.57 3.70 31.09
CA ASP A 631 40.51 2.80 31.76
C ASP A 631 40.50 1.38 31.18
N HIS A 632 39.44 1.02 30.47
CA HIS A 632 39.26 -0.30 29.85
C HIS A 632 39.76 -0.35 28.40
N ALA A 633 39.76 0.79 27.69
CA ALA A 633 40.20 0.86 26.30
C ALA A 633 41.72 0.87 26.16
N GLY A 634 42.23 0.04 25.27
CA GLY A 634 43.64 0.03 24.90
C GLY A 634 44.04 1.28 24.12
N ARG A 635 45.35 1.54 24.08
CA ARG A 635 45.93 2.70 23.36
C ARG A 635 45.53 2.71 21.88
N TRP A 636 45.34 1.54 21.28
CA TRP A 636 44.93 1.40 19.89
C TRP A 636 43.51 1.91 19.63
N VAL A 637 42.54 1.57 20.47
CA VAL A 637 41.15 2.07 20.34
C VAL A 637 41.10 3.59 20.49
N LEU A 638 41.86 4.16 21.43
CA LEU A 638 41.95 5.62 21.59
C LEU A 638 42.50 6.30 20.33
N VAL A 639 43.56 5.73 19.73
CA VAL A 639 44.14 6.24 18.48
C VAL A 639 43.13 6.15 17.32
N ILE A 640 42.37 5.06 17.23
CA ILE A 640 41.32 4.90 16.21
C ILE A 640 40.27 6.01 16.35
N TYR A 641 39.73 6.23 17.56
CA TYR A 641 38.71 7.26 17.76
C TYR A 641 39.24 8.68 17.50
N VAL A 642 40.49 8.97 17.87
CA VAL A 642 41.13 10.26 17.52
C VAL A 642 41.24 10.42 16.01
N ALA A 643 41.70 9.40 15.29
CA ALA A 643 41.79 9.43 13.82
C ALA A 643 40.41 9.62 13.17
N MET A 644 39.39 8.90 13.64
CA MET A 644 38.02 9.01 13.18
C MET A 644 37.42 10.39 13.44
N PHE A 645 37.72 10.99 14.60
CA PHE A 645 37.32 12.36 14.91
C PHE A 645 37.98 13.37 13.96
N LEU A 646 39.28 13.25 13.71
CA LEU A 646 39.99 14.12 12.76
C LEU A 646 39.41 14.02 11.34
N LEU A 647 39.09 12.80 10.89
CA LEU A 647 38.41 12.56 9.61
C LEU A 647 37.01 13.19 9.57
N SER A 648 36.26 13.08 10.67
CA SER A 648 34.94 13.69 10.81
C SER A 648 35.01 15.21 10.75
N ILE A 649 35.97 15.82 11.45
CA ILE A 649 36.19 17.28 11.41
C ILE A 649 36.61 17.73 10.02
N PHE A 650 37.53 17.01 9.38
CA PHE A 650 37.95 17.26 8.00
C PHE A 650 36.75 17.28 7.04
N PHE A 651 35.88 16.26 7.08
CA PHE A 651 34.67 16.21 6.26
C PHE A 651 33.68 17.33 6.63
N SER A 652 33.40 17.50 7.92
CA SER A 652 32.39 18.45 8.40
C SER A 652 32.71 19.90 8.02
N SER A 653 33.99 20.28 7.95
CA SER A 653 34.44 21.61 7.53
C SER A 653 34.03 21.97 6.09
N ARG A 654 33.81 20.96 5.25
CA ARG A 654 33.40 21.09 3.84
C ARG A 654 31.88 21.09 3.65
N CYS A 655 31.12 20.72 4.68
CA CYS A 655 29.67 20.62 4.61
C CYS A 655 28.95 21.84 5.20
N SER A 656 27.65 21.98 4.92
CA SER A 656 26.82 22.95 5.66
C SER A 656 26.56 22.47 7.09
N VAL A 657 26.33 23.41 8.00
CA VAL A 657 25.98 23.10 9.39
C VAL A 657 24.67 22.29 9.47
N ASP A 658 23.71 22.53 8.59
CA ASP A 658 22.45 21.76 8.51
C ASP A 658 22.70 20.30 8.14
N TRP A 659 23.64 20.04 7.24
CA TRP A 659 24.03 18.69 6.84
C TRP A 659 24.74 17.96 7.98
N ASN A 660 25.71 18.61 8.61
CA ASN A 660 26.42 18.03 9.75
C ASN A 660 25.48 17.75 10.92
N ALA A 661 24.52 18.63 11.20
CA ALA A 661 23.51 18.42 12.22
C ALA A 661 22.58 17.24 11.87
N ALA A 662 22.07 17.18 10.64
CA ALA A 662 21.23 16.07 10.18
C ALA A 662 21.96 14.73 10.29
N LEU A 663 23.23 14.70 9.88
CA LEU A 663 24.05 13.50 9.91
C LEU A 663 24.31 13.02 11.33
N VAL A 664 24.71 13.91 12.25
CA VAL A 664 24.93 13.56 13.66
C VAL A 664 23.63 13.04 14.29
N VAL A 665 22.51 13.76 14.12
CA VAL A 665 21.22 13.37 14.73
C VAL A 665 20.75 12.01 14.23
N VAL A 666 20.75 11.78 12.92
CA VAL A 666 20.30 10.50 12.33
C VAL A 666 21.24 9.36 12.71
N SER A 667 22.55 9.60 12.74
CA SER A 667 23.51 8.57 13.12
C SER A 667 23.33 8.12 14.57
N ILE A 668 23.15 9.06 15.50
CA ILE A 668 22.90 8.74 16.92
C ILE A 668 21.56 8.01 17.08
N ALA A 669 20.50 8.51 16.43
CA ALA A 669 19.17 7.94 16.57
C ALA A 669 19.07 6.53 15.96
N LEU A 670 19.46 6.37 14.70
CA LEU A 670 19.33 5.09 14.00
C LEU A 670 20.39 4.08 14.44
N GLY A 671 21.64 4.54 14.62
CA GLY A 671 22.72 3.73 15.16
C GLY A 671 22.44 3.26 16.58
N GLY A 672 22.12 4.19 17.47
CA GLY A 672 21.78 3.86 18.85
C GLY A 672 20.56 2.96 19.00
N TYR A 673 19.55 3.11 18.12
CA TYR A 673 18.41 2.20 18.08
C TYR A 673 18.82 0.80 17.65
N MET A 674 19.58 0.64 16.57
CA MET A 674 20.04 -0.68 16.13
C MET A 674 20.95 -1.36 17.17
N GLU A 675 21.82 -0.58 17.81
CA GLU A 675 22.64 -1.00 18.95
C GLU A 675 21.81 -1.51 20.12
N LEU A 676 20.74 -0.79 20.48
CA LEU A 676 19.84 -1.17 21.56
C LEU A 676 19.11 -2.48 21.26
N VAL A 677 18.57 -2.61 20.03
CA VAL A 677 17.81 -3.80 19.65
C VAL A 677 18.72 -5.02 19.55
N GLY A 678 19.97 -4.88 19.08
CA GLY A 678 20.94 -5.96 19.04
C GLY A 678 21.42 -6.40 20.43
N LEU A 679 21.58 -5.46 21.36
CA LEU A 679 21.84 -5.76 22.78
C LEU A 679 20.69 -6.58 23.38
N PHE A 680 19.44 -6.15 23.18
CA PHE A 680 18.26 -6.89 23.68
C PHE A 680 18.08 -8.26 23.02
N ALA A 681 18.50 -8.40 21.77
CA ALA A 681 18.50 -9.67 21.05
C ALA A 681 19.65 -10.61 21.48
N GLY A 682 20.58 -10.16 22.34
CA GLY A 682 21.74 -10.94 22.76
C GLY A 682 22.69 -11.24 21.61
N ILE A 683 22.78 -10.33 20.64
CA ILE A 683 23.70 -10.43 19.49
C ILE A 683 25.08 -9.91 19.89
N TRP A 684 25.12 -8.83 20.68
CA TRP A 684 26.34 -8.30 21.29
C TRP A 684 26.08 -7.84 22.73
N SER A 685 27.16 -7.65 23.48
CA SER A 685 27.13 -7.22 24.88
C SER A 685 28.30 -6.30 25.22
N TYR A 686 28.12 -5.51 26.28
CA TYR A 686 29.06 -4.51 26.77
C TYR A 686 29.43 -4.83 28.23
N PRO A 687 30.72 -4.80 28.61
CA PRO A 687 31.17 -5.36 29.90
C PRO A 687 30.94 -4.47 31.12
N LEU A 688 30.93 -3.14 30.97
CA LEU A 688 30.92 -2.20 32.11
C LEU A 688 29.52 -1.75 32.52
N THR A 689 28.51 -1.95 31.68
CA THR A 689 27.14 -1.47 31.91
C THR A 689 26.13 -2.60 31.70
N SER A 690 25.10 -2.64 32.54
CA SER A 690 23.97 -3.57 32.38
C SER A 690 23.00 -3.19 31.26
N GLY A 691 23.22 -2.05 30.60
CA GLY A 691 22.44 -1.52 29.49
C GLY A 691 23.35 -0.90 28.44
N LEU A 692 22.77 -0.33 27.38
CA LEU A 692 23.51 0.25 26.26
C LEU A 692 24.36 1.45 26.72
N PRO A 693 25.70 1.43 26.56
CA PRO A 693 26.54 2.58 26.86
C PRO A 693 26.15 3.77 25.99
N ILE A 694 26.01 4.96 26.59
CA ILE A 694 25.67 6.17 25.86
C ILE A 694 26.79 6.51 24.88
N PHE A 695 28.06 6.28 25.25
CA PHE A 695 29.19 6.59 24.36
C PHE A 695 29.08 5.86 23.01
N ILE A 696 28.57 4.62 22.95
CA ILE A 696 28.51 3.84 21.70
C ILE A 696 27.45 4.40 20.73
N THR A 697 26.36 4.93 21.28
CA THR A 697 25.34 5.62 20.46
C THR A 697 25.91 6.88 19.82
N ILE A 698 26.70 7.64 20.57
CA ILE A 698 27.38 8.85 20.08
C ILE A 698 28.50 8.47 19.11
N ALA A 699 29.19 7.35 19.36
CA ALA A 699 30.26 6.83 18.51
C ALA A 699 29.78 6.58 17.08
N THR A 700 28.50 6.23 16.88
CA THR A 700 27.93 6.03 15.54
C THR A 700 27.99 7.31 14.70
N ALA A 701 27.85 8.49 15.31
CA ALA A 701 28.02 9.77 14.61
C ALA A 701 29.48 9.97 14.15
N ILE A 702 30.43 9.68 15.03
CA ILE A 702 31.87 9.78 14.72
C ILE A 702 32.25 8.76 13.64
N ASN A 703 31.66 7.56 13.67
CA ASN A 703 31.84 6.54 12.64
C ASN A 703 31.30 7.01 11.27
N ALA A 704 30.06 7.50 11.22
CA ALA A 704 29.49 8.05 10.00
C ALA A 704 30.34 9.20 9.44
N GLY A 705 30.81 10.11 10.30
CA GLY A 705 31.71 11.20 9.91
C GLY A 705 33.05 10.71 9.35
N ALA A 706 33.67 9.72 10.00
CA ALA A 706 34.93 9.13 9.57
C ALA A 706 34.80 8.42 8.22
N VAL A 707 33.71 7.69 7.99
CA VAL A 707 33.42 7.03 6.70
C VAL A 707 33.33 8.04 5.57
N LEU A 708 32.64 9.16 5.78
CA LEU A 708 32.54 10.22 4.77
C LEU A 708 33.85 10.98 4.59
N GLY A 709 34.63 11.15 5.66
CA GLY A 709 35.99 11.69 5.61
C GLY A 709 36.93 10.81 4.78
N THR A 710 36.89 9.49 4.99
CA THR A 710 37.65 8.51 4.21
C THR A 710 37.25 8.53 2.74
N ALA A 711 35.95 8.54 2.43
CA ALA A 711 35.47 8.66 1.05
C ALA A 711 35.95 9.96 0.38
N SER A 712 36.00 11.05 1.14
CA SER A 712 36.49 12.35 0.68
C SER A 712 37.99 12.37 0.41
N LEU A 713 38.79 11.64 1.20
CA LEU A 713 40.22 11.44 0.92
C LEU A 713 40.44 10.61 -0.35
N GLY A 714 39.55 9.66 -0.64
CA GLY A 714 39.49 8.92 -1.91
C GLY A 714 39.01 9.75 -3.12
N GLY A 715 38.84 11.07 -2.97
CA GLY A 715 38.44 11.97 -4.05
C GLY A 715 36.95 11.89 -4.42
N VAL A 716 36.10 11.36 -3.54
CA VAL A 716 34.64 11.34 -3.73
C VAL A 716 33.98 12.31 -2.77
N ASP A 717 33.43 13.38 -3.33
CA ASP A 717 32.74 14.40 -2.55
C ASP A 717 31.30 13.95 -2.22
N LEU A 718 31.06 13.70 -0.93
CA LEU A 718 29.76 13.36 -0.35
C LEU A 718 29.16 14.52 0.46
N SER A 719 29.71 15.73 0.36
CA SER A 719 29.22 16.93 1.07
C SER A 719 27.97 17.55 0.43
N THR A 720 27.66 17.15 -0.80
CA THR A 720 26.48 17.59 -1.55
C THR A 720 25.46 16.45 -1.69
N SER A 721 24.17 16.82 -1.67
CA SER A 721 23.03 15.88 -1.71
C SER A 721 23.15 14.85 -2.85
N THR A 722 22.58 13.66 -2.61
CA THR A 722 22.48 12.58 -3.60
C THR A 722 21.66 12.97 -4.82
N ALA A 723 20.76 13.95 -4.68
CA ALA A 723 19.78 14.36 -5.67
C ALA A 723 19.86 15.87 -5.99
N THR A 724 20.78 16.23 -6.90
CA THR A 724 20.73 17.42 -7.80
C THR A 724 20.60 18.85 -7.22
N LYS A 725 21.66 19.65 -7.43
CA LYS A 725 21.76 20.95 -8.15
C LYS A 725 20.64 22.03 -8.13
N SER A 726 19.52 21.90 -7.43
CA SER A 726 18.35 22.77 -7.67
C SER A 726 18.11 23.91 -6.67
N VAL A 727 18.66 23.86 -5.46
CA VAL A 727 18.28 24.85 -4.42
C VAL A 727 19.08 26.16 -4.50
N GLU A 728 20.36 26.12 -4.89
CA GLU A 728 21.18 27.34 -5.04
C GLU A 728 20.87 28.10 -6.34
N ASP A 729 20.44 27.40 -7.40
CA ASP A 729 20.04 28.00 -8.68
C ASP A 729 18.65 28.67 -8.62
N GLU A 730 17.75 28.24 -7.72
CA GLU A 730 16.48 28.95 -7.48
C GLU A 730 16.65 30.13 -6.51
N ALA A 731 17.53 30.01 -5.51
CA ALA A 731 17.83 31.11 -4.59
C ALA A 731 18.59 32.28 -5.27
N SER A 732 19.37 31.99 -6.32
CA SER A 732 20.08 33.00 -7.11
C SER A 732 19.22 33.69 -8.19
N LYS A 733 18.00 33.19 -8.45
CA LYS A 733 17.05 33.76 -9.43
C LYS A 733 15.93 34.59 -8.80
N ALA A 734 15.90 34.77 -7.49
CA ALA A 734 15.01 35.74 -6.87
C ALA A 734 15.41 37.16 -7.32
N PRO A 735 14.49 38.00 -7.85
CA PRO A 735 14.81 39.37 -8.19
C PRO A 735 15.35 40.08 -6.95
N ARG A 736 16.55 40.68 -7.06
CA ARG A 736 17.01 41.66 -6.07
C ARG A 736 16.05 42.84 -6.16
N THR A 737 15.06 42.89 -5.26
CA THR A 737 14.33 44.13 -4.98
C THR A 737 15.38 45.13 -4.48
N GLN A 738 15.62 46.18 -5.27
CA GLN A 738 16.36 47.34 -4.81
C GLN A 738 15.65 47.92 -3.58
N PRO A 739 16.37 48.42 -2.57
CA PRO A 739 15.76 49.23 -1.54
C PRO A 739 15.39 50.57 -2.18
N GLU A 740 14.10 50.90 -2.17
CA GLU A 740 13.66 52.29 -2.40
C GLU A 740 13.87 53.07 -1.11
N ASP A 741 14.63 54.16 -1.23
CA ASP A 741 14.78 55.25 -0.26
C ASP A 741 13.48 56.05 -0.09
#